data_AF-A0A317ZIJ5-F1
#
_entry.id   AF-A0A317ZIJ5-F1
#
_cell.length_a   1.000
_cell.length_b   1.000
_cell.length_c   1.000
_cell.angle_alpha   90.00
_cell.angle_beta   90.00
_cell.angle_gamma   90.00
#
_symmetry.space_group_name_H-M   'P 1'
#
loop_
_entity.id
_entity.type
_entity.pdbx_description
1 polymer ?
#
loop_
_entity_poly.entity_id
_entity_poly.type
_entity_poly.pdbx_seq_one_letter_code
_entity_poly.pdbx_strand_id
1 'polypeptide(L)'
;MTFRPLSLGELILTLTACFVILHTADAGPVMEELEARTHIVLLGNGLGSQMLDYGEFETRLHQAFPGHRLVVRNLCFEGDTATYRPRAGRNAPWAFPGAEKVSQGYPRHRGKGVEPSPNEWLEICQADIILGFFGYNESFKGPEGLRQFTAELEAWIEHSKAQSYNGEAPPRLVLVSPIAFENLSSQTNLPKSDRENANLILYAEAMAKVAARHGVGYVDLFHPTNSAMKTREGPFTLNGFLPNTRGNRLIADLLMEQLFGIAPAKEVDGELLKAVLEKNWMWRHDYRIVNGVHVYGRRRAPYGTVNYPPEIEKTRQLTANRDQAIWAQAQGKPFDLEAADAATRQLEPIETNFRRDIDFIGESDSIESFKMMDGFKIELFAAESDFTDLRNPINMSFDNRGRLWVCVSPSYPAYRPGDPKPDDKLIIFEDTDDDGKADKQTVFADGLHLPMGFELAADGVYVAQQPDLVLLQDRDGDGKADHREVVLRGFDPHDTHHSIGAFCVDPMGGLYMPEGIFLHSQVETAYGPRRNSWSGVWRYDPFDQRIERYSRSVYANPWGIAFDDWGQCYIADASPGTNWWGLPLSVRMPPGKYVGKTKQFAPKRARPTSGAEFISSRHFPEELQGGYMVNNVIGFHGTSIHNVREDGSGFTGEHRGDLLSSRDPNFRPVDLEFAPDGSLYILDWHNPLIGHMQHSTRDPKRDHDHGRIYRVTYPERPLVKPVKIAGASIDQLLKALEEPEIRTRYRARRELRKYSAEALLPKIQAWLEEKDTASPRYEHHLLEALWATAGSGKVDPELLDQALNASAHQVRAAAVDVVRFRKHTIPNHTGLLLKAASDSHPRVRLAAMVAASWLDNEDGAKIASAALEQSYDMWMTEAYEAALGTLQPYFRSLALKGALKATGNSRTRAFLEGRLSINEERKKKAPEPKLPPEELALFRHGKEVYAREAHCVTCHGEDGKGTDIYPPLTPNAWVRGDDERLIKIALKGLWGPINVADKTYDPGNGVPPMTAFEHLLDDRELAAVLTYVRHSFGNKGPSIKPEQVEKVRAETKDKQSYYLVEEILEEHPIP
;
A
#
# COMPACT_ATOMS: atom_id res chain seq x y z
N MET A 1 4.76 -11.96 -55.39
CA MET A 1 4.21 -10.62 -55.12
C MET A 1 4.68 -10.20 -53.74
N THR A 2 5.62 -9.26 -53.70
CA THR A 2 6.27 -8.72 -52.50
C THR A 2 5.33 -7.74 -51.81
N PHE A 3 4.87 -8.07 -50.61
CA PHE A 3 4.16 -7.12 -49.74
C PHE A 3 5.18 -6.22 -49.05
N ARG A 4 5.13 -4.93 -49.34
CA ARG A 4 5.90 -3.89 -48.65
C ARG A 4 5.03 -3.38 -47.48
N PRO A 5 5.53 -3.31 -46.24
CA PRO A 5 4.79 -2.69 -45.14
C PRO A 5 4.77 -1.17 -45.36
N LEU A 6 3.59 -0.56 -45.24
CA LEU A 6 3.40 0.89 -45.30
C LEU A 6 4.03 1.56 -44.08
N SER A 7 4.59 2.75 -44.27
CA SER A 7 5.19 3.55 -43.20
C SER A 7 4.12 4.28 -42.36
N LEU A 8 4.42 4.56 -41.09
CA LEU A 8 3.52 5.25 -40.15
C LEU A 8 3.00 6.60 -40.70
N GLY A 9 3.77 7.27 -41.55
CA GLY A 9 3.37 8.53 -42.20
C GLY A 9 2.33 8.40 -43.30
N GLU A 10 2.27 7.25 -43.99
CA GLU A 10 1.28 7.01 -45.07
C GLU A 10 -0.09 6.60 -44.50
N LEU A 11 -0.12 5.99 -43.32
CA LEU A 11 -1.36 5.71 -42.58
C LEU A 11 -2.02 7.00 -42.06
N ILE A 12 -1.22 8.03 -41.76
CA ILE A 12 -1.70 9.33 -41.25
C ILE A 12 -2.36 10.16 -42.35
N LEU A 13 -1.92 10.03 -43.62
CA LEU A 13 -2.47 10.81 -44.74
C LEU A 13 -3.75 10.21 -45.37
N THR A 14 -4.01 8.91 -45.20
CA THR A 14 -5.24 8.28 -45.74
C THR A 14 -6.42 8.29 -44.76
N LEU A 15 -6.20 8.57 -43.48
CA LEU A 15 -7.26 8.74 -42.47
C LEU A 15 -7.76 10.19 -42.34
N THR A 16 -7.12 11.16 -43.00
CA THR A 16 -7.50 12.59 -42.91
C THR A 16 -8.59 13.03 -43.88
N ALA A 17 -9.00 12.20 -44.85
CA ALA A 17 -9.86 12.64 -45.96
C ALA A 17 -11.37 12.32 -45.82
N CYS A 18 -11.82 11.72 -44.71
CA CYS A 18 -13.25 11.53 -44.39
C CYS A 18 -13.54 11.90 -42.93
N PHE A 19 -13.06 13.06 -42.47
CA PHE A 19 -13.56 13.66 -41.23
C PHE A 19 -14.86 14.39 -41.54
N VAL A 20 -15.99 13.75 -41.25
CA VAL A 20 -17.23 14.49 -41.03
C VAL A 20 -16.98 15.36 -39.80
N ILE A 21 -16.94 16.66 -40.05
CA ILE A 21 -17.01 17.71 -39.04
C ILE A 21 -18.33 17.51 -38.28
N LEU A 22 -18.30 16.78 -37.17
CA LEU A 22 -19.30 16.94 -36.11
C LEU A 22 -18.88 18.15 -35.27
N HIS A 23 -18.97 19.33 -35.87
CA HIS A 23 -19.09 20.56 -35.10
C HIS A 23 -20.52 20.58 -34.53
N THR A 24 -20.69 20.17 -33.28
CA THR A 24 -21.88 20.53 -32.52
C THR A 24 -21.59 21.81 -31.76
N ALA A 25 -21.57 22.93 -32.48
CA ALA A 25 -21.74 24.25 -31.86
C ALA A 25 -23.24 24.61 -31.72
N ASP A 26 -24.14 23.65 -31.98
CA ASP A 26 -25.59 23.87 -32.06
C ASP A 26 -26.41 22.69 -31.51
N ALA A 27 -25.81 21.84 -30.66
CA ALA A 27 -26.57 20.92 -29.84
C ALA A 27 -27.02 21.70 -28.60
N GLY A 28 -28.35 21.85 -28.42
CA GLY A 28 -28.92 22.39 -27.18
C GLY A 28 -28.44 21.61 -25.94
N PRO A 29 -28.81 22.07 -24.73
CA PRO A 29 -28.35 21.43 -23.50
C PRO A 29 -28.68 19.94 -23.50
N VAL A 30 -27.76 19.11 -23.00
CA VAL A 30 -27.97 17.66 -22.88
C VAL A 30 -29.20 17.37 -22.02
N MET A 31 -29.57 18.29 -21.12
CA MET A 31 -30.75 18.29 -20.27
C MET A 31 -31.56 19.58 -20.44
N GLU A 32 -32.78 19.46 -20.97
CA GLU A 32 -33.68 20.60 -21.15
C GLU A 32 -34.32 21.07 -19.84
N GLU A 33 -34.63 20.15 -18.91
CA GLU A 33 -35.20 20.45 -17.59
C GLU A 33 -34.64 19.51 -16.50
N LEU A 34 -34.57 20.01 -15.26
CA LEU A 34 -34.20 19.26 -14.06
C LEU A 34 -35.37 19.29 -13.07
N GLU A 35 -35.81 18.12 -12.62
CA GLU A 35 -36.96 18.02 -11.73
C GLU A 35 -36.60 18.37 -10.28
N ALA A 36 -37.62 18.70 -9.48
CA ALA A 36 -37.41 18.84 -8.05
C ALA A 36 -37.09 17.47 -7.42
N ARG A 37 -36.12 17.46 -6.50
CA ARG A 37 -35.61 16.30 -5.77
C ARG A 37 -34.90 15.26 -6.62
N THR A 38 -34.33 15.66 -7.77
CA THR A 38 -33.51 14.75 -8.57
C THR A 38 -32.22 14.33 -7.85
N HIS A 39 -31.92 13.03 -7.91
CA HIS A 39 -30.69 12.40 -7.45
C HIS A 39 -29.68 12.26 -8.59
N ILE A 40 -28.60 13.03 -8.53
CA ILE A 40 -27.52 13.03 -9.52
C ILE A 40 -26.34 12.23 -8.97
N VAL A 41 -25.96 11.17 -9.69
CA VAL A 41 -24.84 10.31 -9.30
C VAL A 41 -23.70 10.43 -10.30
N LEU A 42 -22.51 10.78 -9.82
CA LEU A 42 -21.27 10.74 -10.60
C LEU A 42 -20.64 9.35 -10.45
N LEU A 43 -20.22 8.75 -11.55
CA LEU A 43 -19.67 7.40 -11.58
C LEU A 43 -18.54 7.28 -12.60
N GLY A 44 -17.42 6.65 -12.23
CA GLY A 44 -16.28 6.52 -13.13
C GLY A 44 -14.94 6.74 -12.46
N ASN A 45 -13.98 7.29 -13.20
CA ASN A 45 -12.57 7.31 -12.87
C ASN A 45 -12.11 8.52 -12.02
N GLY A 46 -10.79 8.72 -11.91
CA GLY A 46 -10.15 9.76 -11.08
C GLY A 46 -10.54 11.21 -11.42
N LEU A 47 -10.99 11.50 -12.64
CA LEU A 47 -11.48 12.84 -13.02
C LEU A 47 -12.72 13.23 -12.19
N GLY A 48 -13.71 12.35 -12.11
CA GLY A 48 -14.90 12.60 -11.32
C GLY A 48 -14.63 12.48 -9.82
N SER A 49 -13.74 11.57 -9.40
CA SER A 49 -13.37 11.36 -7.99
C SER A 49 -12.89 12.64 -7.30
N GLN A 50 -12.03 13.40 -7.97
CA GLN A 50 -11.44 14.63 -7.41
C GLN A 50 -12.45 15.75 -7.23
N MET A 51 -13.60 15.72 -7.92
CA MET A 51 -14.63 16.74 -7.74
C MET A 51 -15.14 16.82 -6.29
N LEU A 52 -14.98 15.75 -5.50
CA LEU A 52 -15.28 15.74 -4.07
C LEU A 52 -14.35 16.67 -3.26
N ASP A 53 -13.12 16.93 -3.69
CA ASP A 53 -12.16 17.82 -3.00
C ASP A 53 -12.42 19.31 -3.31
N TYR A 54 -13.00 19.59 -4.48
CA TYR A 54 -13.16 20.96 -4.97
C TYR A 54 -14.59 21.48 -4.86
N GLY A 55 -15.62 20.63 -4.93
CA GLY A 55 -17.03 21.01 -4.76
C GLY A 55 -17.62 21.97 -5.82
N GLU A 56 -16.82 22.38 -6.82
CA GLU A 56 -17.15 23.45 -7.77
C GLU A 56 -18.43 23.16 -8.59
N PHE A 57 -18.59 21.94 -9.10
CA PHE A 57 -19.75 21.54 -9.92
C PHE A 57 -21.04 21.50 -9.10
N GLU A 58 -21.02 20.82 -7.95
CA GLU A 58 -22.20 20.69 -7.08
C GLU A 58 -22.63 22.03 -6.50
N THR A 59 -21.68 22.88 -6.13
CA THR A 59 -22.00 24.22 -5.64
C THR A 59 -22.77 25.01 -6.70
N ARG A 60 -22.31 25.01 -7.95
CA ARG A 60 -23.00 25.69 -9.07
C ARG A 60 -24.37 25.09 -9.36
N LEU A 61 -24.53 23.77 -9.24
CA LEU A 61 -25.85 23.12 -9.35
C LEU A 61 -26.83 23.70 -8.32
N HIS A 62 -26.42 23.79 -7.05
CA HIS A 62 -27.28 24.34 -6.01
C HIS A 62 -27.54 25.85 -6.17
N GLN A 63 -26.58 26.63 -6.67
CA GLN A 63 -26.78 28.06 -6.97
C GLN A 63 -27.76 28.27 -8.13
N ALA A 64 -27.70 27.43 -9.16
CA ALA A 64 -28.58 27.53 -10.31
C ALA A 64 -29.99 27.02 -10.02
N PHE A 65 -30.12 26.01 -9.15
CA PHE A 65 -31.38 25.34 -8.84
C PHE A 65 -31.74 25.37 -7.33
N PRO A 66 -31.79 26.54 -6.68
CA PRO A 66 -31.88 26.65 -5.22
C PRO A 66 -33.14 26.02 -4.62
N GLY A 67 -34.24 26.01 -5.38
CA GLY A 67 -35.52 25.41 -4.96
C GLY A 67 -35.65 23.90 -5.19
N HIS A 68 -34.70 23.27 -5.90
CA HIS A 68 -34.90 21.91 -6.41
C HIS A 68 -34.55 20.83 -5.39
N ARG A 69 -33.87 21.13 -4.28
CA ARG A 69 -33.48 20.12 -3.26
C ARG A 69 -32.76 18.92 -3.87
N LEU A 70 -31.81 19.18 -4.77
CA LEU A 70 -31.03 18.16 -5.46
C LEU A 70 -30.21 17.32 -4.46
N VAL A 71 -30.05 16.03 -4.74
CA VAL A 71 -29.14 15.14 -4.01
C VAL A 71 -28.00 14.75 -4.94
N VAL A 72 -26.77 15.10 -4.58
CA VAL A 72 -25.59 14.76 -5.39
C VAL A 72 -24.71 13.76 -4.64
N ARG A 73 -24.42 12.62 -5.30
CA ARG A 73 -23.55 11.56 -4.78
C ARG A 73 -22.46 11.24 -5.78
N ASN A 74 -21.22 11.15 -5.30
CA ASN A 74 -20.08 10.83 -6.14
C ASN A 74 -19.54 9.45 -5.78
N LEU A 75 -19.75 8.50 -6.70
CA LEU A 75 -19.30 7.12 -6.64
C LEU A 75 -18.09 6.87 -7.54
N CYS A 76 -17.47 7.92 -8.10
CA CYS A 76 -16.24 7.74 -8.86
C CYS A 76 -15.15 7.16 -7.96
N PHE A 77 -14.17 6.46 -8.54
CA PHE A 77 -12.98 5.89 -7.91
C PHE A 77 -11.85 5.76 -8.92
N GLU A 78 -10.62 6.00 -8.49
CA GLU A 78 -9.44 5.91 -9.34
C GLU A 78 -9.33 4.51 -9.97
N GLY A 79 -9.01 4.47 -11.26
CA GLY A 79 -8.91 3.24 -12.02
C GLY A 79 -10.25 2.55 -12.28
N ASP A 80 -11.40 3.07 -11.90
CA ASP A 80 -12.67 2.46 -12.28
C ASP A 80 -12.91 2.60 -13.79
N THR A 81 -13.49 1.56 -14.38
CA THR A 81 -13.92 1.53 -15.78
C THR A 81 -15.42 1.24 -15.86
N ALA A 82 -15.96 1.20 -17.08
CA ALA A 82 -17.37 0.86 -17.32
C ALA A 82 -17.74 -0.53 -16.74
N THR A 83 -16.77 -1.44 -16.63
CA THR A 83 -16.99 -2.85 -16.31
C THR A 83 -16.20 -3.37 -15.11
N TYR A 84 -15.10 -2.73 -14.71
CA TYR A 84 -14.20 -3.20 -13.65
C TYR A 84 -13.98 -2.13 -12.57
N ARG A 85 -14.33 -2.49 -11.32
CA ARG A 85 -14.35 -1.62 -10.14
C ARG A 85 -13.96 -2.37 -8.85
N PRO A 86 -12.79 -3.00 -8.76
CA PRO A 86 -12.47 -3.88 -7.64
C PRO A 86 -12.42 -3.10 -6.33
N ARG A 87 -12.93 -3.73 -5.26
CA ARG A 87 -12.87 -3.22 -3.89
C ARG A 87 -12.52 -4.35 -2.94
N ALA A 88 -11.70 -4.08 -1.93
CA ALA A 88 -11.28 -5.08 -0.97
C ALA A 88 -12.44 -5.66 -0.16
N GLY A 89 -13.52 -4.90 0.04
CA GLY A 89 -14.68 -5.27 0.84
C GLY A 89 -15.73 -6.12 0.14
N ARG A 90 -15.51 -6.61 -1.09
CA ARG A 90 -16.49 -7.46 -1.82
C ARG A 90 -15.85 -8.57 -2.63
N ASN A 91 -16.63 -9.61 -2.93
CA ASN A 91 -16.16 -10.84 -3.58
C ASN A 91 -15.97 -10.73 -5.10
N ALA A 92 -16.61 -9.76 -5.76
CA ALA A 92 -16.57 -9.60 -7.21
C ALA A 92 -16.07 -8.20 -7.59
N PRO A 93 -15.19 -8.07 -8.60
CA PRO A 93 -14.65 -6.78 -9.00
C PRO A 93 -15.51 -6.07 -10.05
N TRP A 94 -16.62 -6.66 -10.46
CA TRP A 94 -17.36 -6.23 -11.64
C TRP A 94 -18.30 -5.06 -11.32
N ALA A 95 -18.53 -4.22 -12.33
CA ALA A 95 -19.46 -3.10 -12.27
C ALA A 95 -20.92 -3.58 -12.22
N PHE A 96 -21.23 -4.66 -12.94
CA PHE A 96 -22.55 -5.29 -13.02
C PHE A 96 -22.42 -6.79 -13.36
N PRO A 97 -23.46 -7.62 -13.11
CA PRO A 97 -23.46 -9.03 -13.50
C PRO A 97 -23.28 -9.21 -15.02
N GLY A 98 -22.31 -10.03 -15.45
CA GLY A 98 -22.04 -10.28 -16.87
C GLY A 98 -20.97 -9.38 -17.47
N ALA A 99 -20.49 -8.35 -16.76
CA ALA A 99 -19.41 -7.48 -17.22
C ALA A 99 -18.11 -8.26 -17.52
N GLU A 100 -17.88 -9.40 -16.84
CA GLU A 100 -16.74 -10.28 -17.08
C GLU A 100 -16.70 -10.88 -18.49
N LYS A 101 -17.84 -10.93 -19.20
CA LYS A 101 -17.93 -11.50 -20.55
C LYS A 101 -17.38 -10.57 -21.63
N VAL A 102 -17.43 -9.26 -21.37
CA VAL A 102 -16.92 -8.21 -22.27
C VAL A 102 -15.58 -7.63 -21.80
N SER A 103 -15.16 -7.98 -20.57
CA SER A 103 -13.93 -7.52 -19.95
C SER A 103 -12.79 -8.51 -20.12
N GLN A 104 -11.61 -8.01 -20.51
CA GLN A 104 -10.38 -8.80 -20.60
C GLN A 104 -9.17 -8.04 -20.04
N GLY A 105 -8.22 -8.78 -19.47
CA GLY A 105 -6.93 -8.25 -19.04
C GLY A 105 -6.88 -7.66 -17.62
N TYR A 106 -7.92 -7.86 -16.80
CA TYR A 106 -7.93 -7.36 -15.42
C TYR A 106 -7.27 -8.33 -14.41
N PRO A 107 -6.65 -7.80 -13.33
CA PRO A 107 -6.02 -8.63 -12.30
C PRO A 107 -6.98 -9.59 -11.60
N ARG A 108 -6.41 -10.69 -11.07
CA ARG A 108 -7.11 -11.57 -10.12
C ARG A 108 -7.57 -10.77 -8.91
N HIS A 109 -8.87 -10.84 -8.64
CA HIS A 109 -9.52 -10.20 -7.49
C HIS A 109 -9.46 -11.11 -6.26
N ARG A 110 -9.20 -10.54 -5.08
CA ARG A 110 -9.13 -11.28 -3.80
C ARG A 110 -9.91 -10.61 -2.67
N GLY A 111 -10.77 -9.64 -3.01
CA GLY A 111 -11.63 -8.96 -2.05
C GLY A 111 -12.57 -9.94 -1.35
N LYS A 112 -12.93 -9.61 -0.11
CA LYS A 112 -13.86 -10.36 0.73
C LYS A 112 -14.65 -9.41 1.61
N GLY A 113 -15.96 -9.55 1.60
CA GLY A 113 -16.86 -8.81 2.46
C GLY A 113 -18.25 -8.65 1.85
N VAL A 114 -18.99 -7.70 2.39
CA VAL A 114 -20.39 -7.37 2.11
C VAL A 114 -20.55 -5.91 1.67
N GLU A 115 -19.48 -5.28 1.20
CA GLU A 115 -19.58 -3.95 0.58
C GLU A 115 -20.63 -3.99 -0.55
N PRO A 116 -21.58 -3.05 -0.60
CA PRO A 116 -22.58 -3.04 -1.66
C PRO A 116 -21.92 -3.07 -3.04
N SER A 117 -22.51 -3.84 -3.95
CA SER A 117 -22.15 -3.84 -5.35
C SER A 117 -22.42 -2.46 -5.98
N PRO A 118 -21.83 -2.15 -7.14
CA PRO A 118 -22.06 -0.85 -7.76
C PRO A 118 -23.52 -0.61 -8.15
N ASN A 119 -24.29 -1.67 -8.44
CA ASN A 119 -25.74 -1.54 -8.64
C ASN A 119 -26.44 -1.20 -7.32
N GLU A 120 -26.16 -1.94 -6.24
CA GLU A 120 -26.74 -1.66 -4.93
C GLU A 120 -26.37 -0.24 -4.43
N TRP A 121 -25.17 0.26 -4.73
CA TRP A 121 -24.82 1.66 -4.44
C TRP A 121 -25.66 2.66 -5.22
N LEU A 122 -25.97 2.38 -6.49
CA LEU A 122 -26.86 3.22 -7.29
C LEU A 122 -28.30 3.18 -6.76
N GLU A 123 -28.76 2.03 -6.25
CA GLU A 123 -30.05 1.87 -5.56
C GLU A 123 -30.08 2.64 -4.22
N ILE A 124 -29.03 2.52 -3.41
CA ILE A 124 -28.86 3.29 -2.15
C ILE A 124 -28.89 4.79 -2.44
N CYS A 125 -28.28 5.23 -3.54
CA CYS A 125 -28.29 6.63 -3.95
C CYS A 125 -29.58 7.05 -4.67
N GLN A 126 -30.48 6.12 -4.97
CA GLN A 126 -31.73 6.34 -5.73
C GLN A 126 -31.48 7.07 -7.06
N ALA A 127 -30.49 6.62 -7.84
CA ALA A 127 -29.99 7.36 -8.99
C ALA A 127 -31.06 7.64 -10.06
N ASP A 128 -31.41 8.92 -10.26
CA ASP A 128 -32.24 9.39 -11.38
C ASP A 128 -31.37 9.72 -12.61
N ILE A 129 -30.22 10.33 -12.35
CA ILE A 129 -29.24 10.74 -13.36
C ILE A 129 -27.90 10.12 -13.02
N ILE A 130 -27.24 9.51 -14.01
CA ILE A 130 -25.87 9.00 -13.88
C ILE A 130 -24.94 9.71 -14.87
N LEU A 131 -23.93 10.41 -14.34
CA LEU A 131 -22.85 11.01 -15.11
C LEU A 131 -21.65 10.04 -15.13
N GLY A 132 -21.37 9.44 -16.29
CA GLY A 132 -20.35 8.40 -16.48
C GLY A 132 -19.01 8.96 -17.00
N PHE A 133 -17.98 8.95 -16.15
CA PHE A 133 -16.61 9.42 -16.43
C PHE A 133 -15.69 8.24 -16.80
N PHE A 134 -15.55 7.94 -18.10
CA PHE A 134 -14.74 6.82 -18.60
C PHE A 134 -13.78 7.26 -19.70
N GLY A 135 -12.89 6.37 -20.15
CA GLY A 135 -12.05 6.58 -21.33
C GLY A 135 -10.62 7.01 -21.02
N TYR A 136 -10.34 7.67 -19.89
CA TYR A 136 -8.97 8.07 -19.54
C TYR A 136 -8.07 6.83 -19.33
N ASN A 137 -8.49 5.94 -18.41
CA ASN A 137 -7.74 4.72 -18.06
C ASN A 137 -7.54 3.80 -19.25
N GLU A 138 -8.57 3.70 -20.08
CA GLU A 138 -8.63 2.81 -21.23
C GLU A 138 -7.78 3.35 -22.40
N SER A 139 -7.63 4.68 -22.52
CA SER A 139 -6.89 5.32 -23.62
C SER A 139 -5.42 4.90 -23.72
N PHE A 140 -4.80 4.48 -22.61
CA PHE A 140 -3.43 3.98 -22.59
C PHE A 140 -3.23 2.65 -23.33
N LYS A 141 -4.31 1.94 -23.71
CA LYS A 141 -4.25 0.80 -24.65
C LYS A 141 -4.12 1.26 -26.12
N GLY A 142 -4.20 2.55 -26.39
CA GLY A 142 -4.14 3.13 -27.72
C GLY A 142 -5.29 2.64 -28.63
N PRO A 143 -5.10 2.69 -29.97
CA PRO A 143 -6.11 2.25 -30.94
C PRO A 143 -6.53 0.78 -30.77
N GLU A 144 -5.64 -0.09 -30.29
CA GLU A 144 -5.91 -1.53 -30.12
C GLU A 144 -6.98 -1.80 -29.04
N GLY A 145 -7.09 -0.94 -28.04
CA GLY A 145 -8.09 -1.06 -26.97
C GLY A 145 -9.48 -0.57 -27.34
N LEU A 146 -9.64 0.16 -28.45
CA LEU A 146 -10.87 0.90 -28.77
C LEU A 146 -12.08 -0.01 -28.93
N ARG A 147 -11.91 -1.17 -29.59
CA ARG A 147 -12.99 -2.15 -29.79
C ARG A 147 -13.51 -2.71 -28.46
N GLN A 148 -12.60 -3.04 -27.55
CA GLN A 148 -12.96 -3.56 -26.24
C GLN A 148 -13.68 -2.48 -25.43
N PHE A 149 -13.13 -1.26 -25.40
CA PHE A 149 -13.72 -0.13 -24.68
C PHE A 149 -15.15 0.18 -25.13
N THR A 150 -15.39 0.25 -26.44
CA THR A 150 -16.73 0.45 -27.01
C THR A 150 -17.70 -0.63 -26.53
N ALA A 151 -17.31 -1.90 -26.58
CA ALA A 151 -18.17 -3.01 -26.12
C ALA A 151 -18.44 -2.98 -24.60
N GLU A 152 -17.43 -2.63 -23.80
CA GLU A 152 -17.57 -2.48 -22.35
C GLU A 152 -18.54 -1.33 -21.99
N LEU A 153 -18.47 -0.22 -22.72
CA LEU A 153 -19.31 0.95 -22.53
C LEU A 153 -20.76 0.71 -22.97
N GLU A 154 -20.96 0.07 -24.11
CA GLU A 154 -22.29 -0.34 -24.61
C GLU A 154 -22.98 -1.28 -23.61
N ALA A 155 -22.26 -2.30 -23.13
CA ALA A 155 -22.79 -3.23 -22.14
C ALA A 155 -23.19 -2.53 -20.82
N TRP A 156 -22.41 -1.54 -20.38
CA TRP A 156 -22.74 -0.76 -19.18
C TRP A 156 -24.01 0.09 -19.38
N ILE A 157 -24.17 0.72 -20.55
CA ILE A 157 -25.37 1.50 -20.91
C ILE A 157 -26.60 0.60 -20.96
N GLU A 158 -26.51 -0.52 -21.68
CA GLU A 158 -27.61 -1.48 -21.82
C GLU A 158 -28.04 -2.03 -20.47
N HIS A 159 -27.08 -2.44 -19.63
CA HIS A 159 -27.35 -2.91 -18.27
C HIS A 159 -28.05 -1.83 -17.45
N SER A 160 -27.52 -0.59 -17.45
CA SER A 160 -28.04 0.50 -16.63
C SER A 160 -29.43 0.97 -17.06
N LYS A 161 -29.73 1.01 -18.37
CA LYS A 161 -31.07 1.33 -18.91
C LYS A 161 -32.13 0.26 -18.60
N ALA A 162 -31.69 -0.95 -18.24
CA ALA A 162 -32.58 -2.03 -17.82
C ALA A 162 -32.87 -2.04 -16.30
N GLN A 163 -32.21 -1.16 -15.52
CA GLN A 163 -32.44 -1.03 -14.09
C GLN A 163 -33.43 0.09 -13.79
N SER A 164 -33.94 0.12 -12.55
CA SER A 164 -34.73 1.21 -11.99
C SER A 164 -34.21 1.50 -10.59
N TYR A 165 -33.09 2.23 -10.50
CA TYR A 165 -32.36 2.41 -9.24
C TYR A 165 -33.11 3.27 -8.23
N ASN A 166 -33.97 4.19 -8.67
CA ASN A 166 -34.88 4.94 -7.82
C ASN A 166 -36.17 4.17 -7.46
N GLY A 167 -36.37 2.98 -8.04
CA GLY A 167 -37.57 2.16 -7.86
C GLY A 167 -38.74 2.48 -8.80
N GLU A 168 -38.63 3.52 -9.63
CA GLU A 168 -39.70 4.03 -10.49
C GLU A 168 -39.38 3.97 -11.98
N ALA A 169 -38.22 4.47 -12.41
CA ALA A 169 -37.84 4.56 -13.81
C ALA A 169 -36.35 4.28 -14.06
N PRO A 170 -35.97 3.89 -15.30
CA PRO A 170 -34.57 3.82 -15.67
C PRO A 170 -33.84 5.16 -15.56
N PRO A 171 -32.57 5.16 -15.12
CA PRO A 171 -31.81 6.39 -14.96
C PRO A 171 -31.54 7.04 -16.32
N ARG A 172 -31.53 8.37 -16.35
CA ARG A 172 -30.98 9.13 -17.47
C ARG A 172 -29.45 9.03 -17.42
N LEU A 173 -28.87 8.48 -18.47
CA LEU A 173 -27.41 8.35 -18.57
C LEU A 173 -26.82 9.52 -19.37
N VAL A 174 -25.69 10.04 -18.90
CA VAL A 174 -24.84 10.96 -19.64
C VAL A 174 -23.40 10.49 -19.57
N LEU A 175 -22.76 10.33 -20.72
CA LEU A 175 -21.33 10.07 -20.79
C LEU A 175 -20.55 11.39 -20.78
N VAL A 176 -19.53 11.47 -19.95
CA VAL A 176 -18.64 12.64 -19.86
C VAL A 176 -17.27 12.23 -20.35
N SER A 177 -16.79 12.86 -21.43
CA SER A 177 -15.49 12.52 -22.02
C SER A 177 -14.32 12.90 -21.10
N PRO A 178 -13.15 12.26 -21.25
CA PRO A 178 -11.93 12.71 -20.58
C PRO A 178 -11.57 14.15 -20.96
N ILE A 179 -10.85 14.86 -20.10
CA ILE A 179 -10.18 16.11 -20.49
C ILE A 179 -8.98 15.82 -21.40
N ALA A 180 -8.49 16.84 -22.09
CA ALA A 180 -7.22 16.75 -22.78
C ALA A 180 -6.04 16.67 -21.80
N PHE A 181 -4.99 15.97 -22.22
CA PHE A 181 -3.70 15.94 -21.54
C PHE A 181 -2.95 17.25 -21.80
N GLU A 182 -2.67 18.00 -20.73
CA GLU A 182 -1.96 19.27 -20.80
C GLU A 182 -0.45 19.05 -21.00
N ASN A 183 0.16 19.81 -21.90
CA ASN A 183 1.58 19.69 -22.16
C ASN A 183 2.42 20.48 -21.13
N LEU A 184 2.84 19.81 -20.06
CA LEU A 184 3.71 20.39 -19.03
C LEU A 184 5.19 19.99 -19.19
N SER A 185 5.56 19.35 -20.29
CA SER A 185 6.92 18.79 -20.50
C SER A 185 8.05 19.83 -20.62
N SER A 186 7.73 21.11 -20.76
CA SER A 186 8.70 22.21 -20.69
C SER A 186 8.96 22.70 -19.27
N GLN A 187 8.06 22.40 -18.32
CA GLN A 187 8.11 22.82 -16.92
C GLN A 187 8.45 21.65 -15.99
N THR A 188 8.20 20.43 -16.44
CA THR A 188 8.30 19.18 -15.66
C THR A 188 8.87 18.07 -16.53
N ASN A 189 9.21 16.92 -15.95
CA ASN A 189 9.70 15.75 -16.69
C ASN A 189 8.58 14.80 -17.16
N LEU A 190 7.36 15.32 -17.24
CA LEU A 190 6.17 14.60 -17.68
C LEU A 190 6.19 14.32 -19.19
N PRO A 191 5.39 13.34 -19.67
CA PRO A 191 5.30 13.06 -21.10
C PRO A 191 4.74 14.25 -21.88
N LYS A 192 5.13 14.36 -23.14
CA LYS A 192 4.50 15.29 -24.09
C LYS A 192 3.05 14.89 -24.34
N SER A 193 2.20 15.87 -24.60
CA SER A 193 0.77 15.65 -24.83
C SER A 193 0.45 14.93 -26.15
N ASP A 194 1.36 14.89 -27.13
CA ASP A 194 1.05 14.47 -28.51
C ASP A 194 0.45 13.06 -28.57
N ARG A 195 1.12 12.08 -27.96
CA ARG A 195 0.66 10.68 -27.93
C ARG A 195 -0.61 10.53 -27.09
N GLU A 196 -0.62 11.15 -25.91
CA GLU A 196 -1.71 10.99 -24.96
C GLU A 196 -3.02 11.61 -25.51
N ASN A 197 -2.95 12.80 -26.11
CA ASN A 197 -4.10 13.42 -26.76
C ASN A 197 -4.53 12.71 -28.05
N ALA A 198 -3.60 12.15 -28.82
CA ALA A 198 -3.94 11.32 -29.98
C ALA A 198 -4.72 10.06 -29.57
N ASN A 199 -4.45 9.51 -28.38
CA ASN A 199 -5.23 8.40 -27.84
C ASN A 199 -6.56 8.88 -27.24
N LEU A 200 -6.54 9.89 -26.35
CA LEU A 200 -7.72 10.36 -25.64
C LEU A 200 -8.85 10.79 -26.58
N ILE A 201 -8.52 11.46 -27.69
CA ILE A 201 -9.53 11.87 -28.68
C ILE A 201 -10.27 10.67 -29.30
N LEU A 202 -9.58 9.55 -29.55
CA LEU A 202 -10.22 8.34 -30.10
C LEU A 202 -11.28 7.79 -29.14
N TYR A 203 -11.00 7.83 -27.84
CA TYR A 203 -11.90 7.32 -26.81
C TYR A 203 -13.06 8.29 -26.56
N ALA A 204 -12.82 9.60 -26.55
CA ALA A 204 -13.87 10.62 -26.49
C ALA A 204 -14.83 10.50 -27.69
N GLU A 205 -14.32 10.38 -28.91
CA GLU A 205 -15.14 10.17 -30.11
C GLU A 205 -15.92 8.85 -30.08
N ALA A 206 -15.33 7.77 -29.56
CA ALA A 206 -16.04 6.51 -29.38
C ALA A 206 -17.19 6.64 -28.37
N MET A 207 -16.97 7.35 -27.26
CA MET A 207 -18.03 7.67 -26.29
C MET A 207 -19.16 8.46 -26.93
N ALA A 208 -18.86 9.50 -27.74
CA ALA A 208 -19.87 10.27 -28.46
C ALA A 208 -20.71 9.40 -29.40
N LYS A 209 -20.05 8.52 -30.17
CA LYS A 209 -20.72 7.59 -31.11
C LYS A 209 -21.59 6.57 -30.40
N VAL A 210 -21.14 6.03 -29.27
CA VAL A 210 -21.91 5.11 -28.43
C VAL A 210 -23.11 5.84 -27.82
N ALA A 211 -22.90 7.05 -27.29
CA ALA A 211 -23.97 7.85 -26.70
C ALA A 211 -25.09 8.12 -27.71
N ALA A 212 -24.74 8.59 -28.91
CA ALA A 212 -25.68 8.83 -29.99
C ALA A 212 -26.44 7.56 -30.40
N ARG A 213 -25.75 6.42 -30.50
CA ARG A 213 -26.36 5.13 -30.89
C ARG A 213 -27.38 4.63 -29.87
N HIS A 214 -27.11 4.81 -28.57
CA HIS A 214 -27.98 4.33 -27.50
C HIS A 214 -28.98 5.41 -27.01
N GLY A 215 -28.96 6.60 -27.62
CA GLY A 215 -29.82 7.72 -27.25
C GLY A 215 -29.61 8.18 -25.81
N VAL A 216 -28.35 8.25 -25.37
CA VAL A 216 -27.98 8.77 -24.05
C VAL A 216 -27.21 10.08 -24.21
N GLY A 217 -27.15 10.90 -23.14
CA GLY A 217 -26.46 12.18 -23.20
C GLY A 217 -24.95 12.05 -23.36
N TYR A 218 -24.31 13.08 -23.92
CA TYR A 218 -22.86 13.17 -24.04
C TYR A 218 -22.39 14.60 -23.75
N VAL A 219 -21.41 14.73 -22.85
CA VAL A 219 -20.69 15.98 -22.57
C VAL A 219 -19.27 15.81 -23.06
N ASP A 220 -18.81 16.77 -23.85
CA ASP A 220 -17.44 16.81 -24.35
C ASP A 220 -16.56 17.74 -23.53
N LEU A 221 -15.68 17.17 -22.71
CA LEU A 221 -14.66 17.94 -22.01
C LEU A 221 -13.33 18.00 -22.79
N PHE A 222 -13.04 17.04 -23.67
CA PHE A 222 -11.75 16.94 -24.35
C PHE A 222 -11.45 18.19 -25.20
N HIS A 223 -12.30 18.52 -26.17
CA HIS A 223 -12.05 19.63 -27.08
C HIS A 223 -11.98 21.00 -26.38
N PRO A 224 -12.93 21.40 -25.51
CA PRO A 224 -12.85 22.70 -24.85
C PRO A 224 -11.66 22.82 -23.91
N THR A 225 -11.29 21.75 -23.18
CA THR A 225 -10.09 21.79 -22.33
C THR A 225 -8.80 21.85 -23.15
N ASN A 226 -8.69 21.10 -24.26
CA ASN A 226 -7.56 21.20 -25.19
C ASN A 226 -7.40 22.62 -25.74
N SER A 227 -8.51 23.28 -26.09
CA SER A 227 -8.51 24.66 -26.54
C SER A 227 -8.04 25.62 -25.45
N ALA A 228 -8.59 25.49 -24.23
CA ALA A 228 -8.22 26.33 -23.09
C ALA A 228 -6.74 26.19 -22.73
N MET A 229 -6.22 24.97 -22.67
CA MET A 229 -4.81 24.68 -22.34
C MET A 229 -3.83 25.21 -23.39
N LYS A 230 -4.26 25.39 -24.65
CA LYS A 230 -3.42 25.97 -25.72
C LYS A 230 -3.48 27.49 -25.80
N THR A 231 -4.56 28.10 -25.32
CA THR A 231 -4.87 29.52 -25.58
C THR A 231 -4.80 30.40 -24.34
N ARG A 232 -4.90 29.82 -23.14
CA ARG A 232 -4.91 30.57 -21.88
C ARG A 232 -3.60 30.33 -21.12
N GLU A 233 -3.08 31.38 -20.50
CA GLU A 233 -1.83 31.30 -19.72
C GLU A 233 -2.01 30.54 -18.41
N GLY A 234 -0.97 29.84 -17.94
CA GLY A 234 -0.93 29.10 -16.68
C GLY A 234 -1.54 27.68 -16.74
N PRO A 235 -1.12 26.75 -15.86
CA PRO A 235 -1.56 25.35 -15.93
C PRO A 235 -3.01 25.16 -15.44
N PHE A 236 -3.71 24.20 -16.03
CA PHE A 236 -5.03 23.72 -15.58
C PHE A 236 -4.95 22.39 -14.84
N THR A 237 -3.83 21.69 -14.95
CA THR A 237 -3.58 20.40 -14.32
C THR A 237 -2.29 20.45 -13.50
N LEU A 238 -2.18 19.53 -12.54
CA LEU A 238 -0.96 19.36 -11.74
C LEU A 238 0.09 18.54 -12.48
N ASN A 239 -0.35 17.55 -13.24
CA ASN A 239 0.52 16.55 -13.85
C ASN A 239 0.07 16.12 -15.26
N GLY A 240 -0.54 17.05 -15.99
CA GLY A 240 -1.06 16.83 -17.33
C GLY A 240 -2.47 16.28 -17.36
N PHE A 241 -2.98 15.66 -16.29
CA PHE A 241 -4.31 15.04 -16.28
C PHE A 241 -5.15 15.26 -15.00
N LEU A 242 -4.53 15.46 -13.83
CA LEU A 242 -5.25 15.80 -12.60
C LEU A 242 -5.58 17.30 -12.62
N PRO A 243 -6.86 17.72 -12.67
CA PRO A 243 -7.19 19.13 -12.70
C PRO A 243 -6.82 19.80 -11.37
N ASN A 244 -6.18 20.97 -11.44
CA ASN A 244 -5.95 21.82 -10.28
C ASN A 244 -7.21 22.66 -9.98
N THR A 245 -7.16 23.60 -9.03
CA THR A 245 -8.31 24.48 -8.71
C THR A 245 -8.89 25.19 -9.95
N ARG A 246 -8.03 25.68 -10.85
CA ARG A 246 -8.45 26.36 -12.07
C ARG A 246 -9.03 25.38 -13.09
N GLY A 247 -8.45 24.19 -13.22
CA GLY A 247 -8.98 23.10 -14.04
C GLY A 247 -10.37 22.67 -13.59
N ASN A 248 -10.58 22.47 -12.28
CA ASN A 248 -11.87 22.10 -11.71
C ASN A 248 -12.94 23.16 -11.95
N ARG A 249 -12.60 24.46 -11.85
CA ARG A 249 -13.53 25.54 -12.21
C ARG A 249 -13.94 25.48 -13.68
N LEU A 250 -12.96 25.36 -14.58
CA LEU A 250 -13.24 25.24 -16.01
C LEU A 250 -14.14 24.03 -16.31
N ILE A 251 -13.87 22.88 -15.70
CA ILE A 251 -14.65 21.65 -15.90
C ILE A 251 -16.07 21.83 -15.35
N ALA A 252 -16.22 22.44 -14.17
CA ALA A 252 -17.54 22.73 -13.60
C ALA A 252 -18.37 23.65 -14.49
N ASP A 253 -17.75 24.71 -15.04
CA ASP A 253 -18.40 25.64 -15.97
C ASP A 253 -18.84 24.92 -17.26
N LEU A 254 -17.97 24.11 -17.85
CA LEU A 254 -18.28 23.32 -19.04
C LEU A 254 -19.40 22.31 -18.80
N LEU A 255 -19.43 21.68 -17.62
CA LEU A 255 -20.51 20.77 -17.24
C LEU A 255 -21.83 21.53 -17.11
N MET A 256 -21.86 22.70 -16.45
CA MET A 256 -23.08 23.50 -16.31
C MET A 256 -23.62 23.96 -17.68
N GLU A 257 -22.73 24.41 -18.55
CA GLU A 257 -23.08 24.88 -19.89
C GLU A 257 -23.62 23.74 -20.77
N GLN A 258 -22.90 22.62 -20.87
CA GLN A 258 -23.30 21.53 -21.77
C GLN A 258 -24.46 20.70 -21.22
N LEU A 259 -24.56 20.52 -19.90
CA LEU A 259 -25.67 19.77 -19.30
C LEU A 259 -26.96 20.58 -19.32
N PHE A 260 -26.92 21.86 -18.93
CA PHE A 260 -28.13 22.62 -18.60
C PHE A 260 -28.29 23.91 -19.39
N GLY A 261 -27.33 24.27 -20.26
CA GLY A 261 -27.36 25.53 -21.00
C GLY A 261 -27.12 26.73 -20.09
N ILE A 262 -26.54 26.50 -18.91
CA ILE A 262 -26.29 27.53 -17.92
C ILE A 262 -24.90 28.09 -18.14
N ALA A 263 -24.85 29.37 -18.51
CA ALA A 263 -23.59 30.09 -18.70
C ALA A 263 -22.74 30.08 -17.42
N PRO A 264 -21.41 30.11 -17.54
CA PRO A 264 -20.50 30.14 -16.39
C PRO A 264 -20.87 31.23 -15.38
N ALA A 265 -21.00 30.87 -14.12
CA ALA A 265 -21.24 31.83 -13.05
C ALA A 265 -19.99 32.70 -12.86
N LYS A 266 -20.17 34.01 -12.66
CA LYS A 266 -19.05 34.93 -12.38
C LYS A 266 -18.34 34.60 -11.07
N GLU A 267 -19.09 34.20 -10.04
CA GLU A 267 -18.58 33.87 -8.72
C GLU A 267 -19.34 32.67 -8.12
N VAL A 268 -18.62 31.89 -7.30
CA VAL A 268 -19.14 30.75 -6.56
C VAL A 268 -19.43 31.20 -5.12
N ASP A 269 -20.59 30.84 -4.59
CA ASP A 269 -20.94 31.12 -3.20
C ASP A 269 -20.03 30.32 -2.27
N GLY A 270 -19.19 31.03 -1.51
CA GLY A 270 -18.18 30.44 -0.63
C GLY A 270 -18.77 29.67 0.56
N GLU A 271 -19.90 30.12 1.11
CA GLU A 271 -20.56 29.42 2.23
C GLU A 271 -21.26 28.15 1.73
N LEU A 272 -21.89 28.22 0.55
CA LEU A 272 -22.45 27.05 -0.10
C LEU A 272 -21.37 26.04 -0.47
N LEU A 273 -20.23 26.50 -1.00
CA LEU A 273 -19.07 25.65 -1.29
C LEU A 273 -18.57 24.95 -0.04
N LYS A 274 -18.43 25.68 1.08
CA LYS A 274 -18.04 25.11 2.37
C LYS A 274 -19.02 24.02 2.81
N ALA A 275 -20.33 24.26 2.72
CA ALA A 275 -21.36 23.27 3.06
C ALA A 275 -21.28 22.01 2.16
N VAL A 276 -21.02 22.17 0.86
CA VAL A 276 -20.81 21.07 -0.09
C VAL A 276 -19.56 20.26 0.29
N LEU A 277 -18.45 20.91 0.62
CA LEU A 277 -17.21 20.23 1.04
C LEU A 277 -17.40 19.47 2.36
N GLU A 278 -18.15 20.03 3.32
CA GLU A 278 -18.54 19.33 4.56
C GLU A 278 -19.37 18.07 4.28
N LYS A 279 -20.35 18.16 3.37
CA LYS A 279 -21.13 17.00 2.92
C LYS A 279 -20.25 15.95 2.23
N ASN A 280 -19.35 16.39 1.35
CA ASN A 280 -18.43 15.50 0.64
C ASN A 280 -17.51 14.75 1.59
N TRP A 281 -17.05 15.40 2.65
CA TRP A 281 -16.28 14.77 3.70
C TRP A 281 -17.08 13.65 4.39
N MET A 282 -18.34 13.90 4.78
CA MET A 282 -19.21 12.87 5.38
C MET A 282 -19.48 11.72 4.40
N TRP A 283 -19.77 12.03 3.13
CA TRP A 283 -20.02 11.04 2.10
C TRP A 283 -18.84 10.09 1.88
N ARG A 284 -17.60 10.60 1.92
CA ARG A 284 -16.39 9.77 1.84
C ARG A 284 -16.29 8.78 3.00
N HIS A 285 -16.78 9.13 4.19
CA HIS A 285 -16.78 8.24 5.35
C HIS A 285 -17.91 7.19 5.34
N ASP A 286 -18.76 7.18 4.31
CA ASP A 286 -19.66 6.07 3.98
C ASP A 286 -19.06 5.26 2.81
N TYR A 287 -18.97 5.88 1.62
CA TYR A 287 -18.61 5.18 0.38
C TYR A 287 -17.14 4.75 0.27
N ARG A 288 -16.22 5.50 0.89
CA ARG A 288 -14.75 5.23 0.86
C ARG A 288 -14.15 5.25 2.25
N ILE A 289 -14.86 4.65 3.20
CA ILE A 289 -14.49 4.70 4.60
C ILE A 289 -13.07 4.16 4.81
N VAL A 290 -12.25 4.97 5.50
CA VAL A 290 -10.93 4.55 5.97
C VAL A 290 -11.11 3.47 7.03
N ASN A 291 -10.35 2.39 6.92
CA ASN A 291 -10.49 1.20 7.74
C ASN A 291 -11.84 0.45 7.56
N GLY A 292 -12.41 0.52 6.34
CA GLY A 292 -13.66 -0.15 5.96
C GLY A 292 -13.67 -1.68 6.08
N VAL A 293 -12.54 -2.32 6.36
CA VAL A 293 -12.45 -3.76 6.63
C VAL A 293 -13.35 -4.21 7.79
N HIS A 294 -13.58 -3.31 8.75
CA HIS A 294 -14.45 -3.54 9.91
C HIS A 294 -15.92 -3.18 9.66
N VAL A 295 -16.24 -2.52 8.55
CA VAL A 295 -17.60 -2.12 8.19
C VAL A 295 -18.17 -3.00 7.09
N TYR A 296 -17.43 -3.09 5.99
CA TYR A 296 -17.83 -3.82 4.80
C TYR A 296 -16.96 -5.06 4.55
N GLY A 297 -15.73 -5.08 5.06
CA GLY A 297 -14.79 -6.15 4.77
C GLY A 297 -14.94 -7.39 5.64
N ARG A 298 -13.93 -8.25 5.51
CA ARG A 298 -13.81 -9.53 6.22
C ARG A 298 -13.77 -9.42 7.75
N ARG A 299 -13.49 -8.25 8.31
CA ARG A 299 -13.45 -8.04 9.76
C ARG A 299 -14.76 -7.49 10.32
N ARG A 300 -15.81 -7.34 9.50
CA ARG A 300 -17.12 -6.81 9.91
C ARG A 300 -17.80 -7.61 11.02
N ALA A 301 -17.79 -8.94 10.94
CA ALA A 301 -18.27 -9.83 12.00
C ALA A 301 -17.03 -10.31 12.77
N PRO A 302 -16.73 -9.78 13.96
CA PRO A 302 -15.45 -10.05 14.61
C PRO A 302 -15.47 -11.41 15.31
N TYR A 303 -14.28 -11.87 15.67
CA TYR A 303 -14.09 -12.94 16.65
C TYR A 303 -14.42 -12.39 18.05
N GLY A 304 -15.70 -12.37 18.43
CA GLY A 304 -16.13 -12.16 19.82
C GLY A 304 -16.36 -10.73 20.31
N THR A 305 -16.51 -9.71 19.46
CA THR A 305 -16.90 -8.32 19.84
C THR A 305 -18.02 -7.73 18.96
N VAL A 306 -18.46 -6.49 19.20
CA VAL A 306 -19.41 -5.77 18.34
C VAL A 306 -18.63 -4.75 17.48
N ASN A 307 -18.87 -4.75 16.15
CA ASN A 307 -18.33 -3.75 15.22
C ASN A 307 -19.42 -2.73 14.78
N TYR A 308 -19.24 -2.11 13.62
CA TYR A 308 -19.78 -0.82 13.20
C TYR A 308 -21.12 -0.70 12.44
N PRO A 309 -22.04 -1.69 12.32
CA PRO A 309 -23.26 -1.46 11.54
C PRO A 309 -24.07 -0.19 11.90
N PRO A 310 -24.23 0.21 13.18
CA PRO A 310 -24.92 1.45 13.55
C PRO A 310 -24.18 2.73 13.13
N GLU A 311 -22.86 2.69 12.96
CA GLU A 311 -22.07 3.87 12.57
C GLU A 311 -22.37 4.30 11.12
N ILE A 312 -22.65 3.35 10.22
CA ILE A 312 -23.03 3.66 8.84
C ILE A 312 -24.39 4.35 8.76
N GLU A 313 -25.35 3.90 9.57
CA GLU A 313 -26.64 4.55 9.68
C GLU A 313 -26.48 6.01 10.14
N LYS A 314 -25.67 6.24 11.18
CA LYS A 314 -25.36 7.59 11.66
C LYS A 314 -24.68 8.44 10.59
N THR A 315 -23.64 7.94 9.92
CA THR A 315 -22.93 8.68 8.84
C THR A 315 -23.88 9.09 7.71
N ARG A 316 -24.83 8.23 7.33
CA ARG A 316 -25.84 8.55 6.32
C ARG A 316 -26.80 9.64 6.77
N GLN A 317 -27.25 9.61 8.03
CA GLN A 317 -28.08 10.67 8.60
C GLN A 317 -27.32 12.00 8.68
N LEU A 318 -26.05 11.98 9.12
CA LEU A 318 -25.18 13.16 9.12
C LEU A 318 -25.03 13.73 7.71
N THR A 319 -24.81 12.88 6.70
CA THR A 319 -24.73 13.31 5.29
C THR A 319 -26.04 13.95 4.83
N ALA A 320 -27.19 13.34 5.12
CA ALA A 320 -28.51 13.87 4.78
C ALA A 320 -28.82 15.21 5.47
N ASN A 321 -28.33 15.44 6.70
CA ASN A 321 -28.43 16.73 7.36
C ASN A 321 -27.63 17.81 6.62
N ARG A 322 -26.45 17.48 6.05
CA ARG A 322 -25.70 18.45 5.24
C ARG A 322 -26.40 18.74 3.91
N ASP A 323 -27.05 17.77 3.28
CA ASP A 323 -27.88 18.07 2.09
C ASP A 323 -28.97 19.10 2.43
N GLN A 324 -29.65 18.95 3.57
CA GLN A 324 -30.65 19.91 4.05
C GLN A 324 -30.05 21.30 4.33
N ALA A 325 -28.87 21.34 4.94
CA ALA A 325 -28.15 22.59 5.18
C ALA A 325 -27.79 23.30 3.86
N ILE A 326 -27.31 22.55 2.86
CA ILE A 326 -27.02 23.06 1.51
C ILE A 326 -28.29 23.63 0.86
N TRP A 327 -29.42 22.93 0.95
CA TRP A 327 -30.69 23.42 0.38
C TRP A 327 -31.19 24.70 1.07
N ALA A 328 -31.03 24.78 2.39
CA ALA A 328 -31.38 25.98 3.15
C ALA A 328 -30.46 27.14 2.77
N GLN A 329 -29.14 26.91 2.73
CA GLN A 329 -28.13 27.91 2.33
C GLN A 329 -28.38 28.44 0.92
N ALA A 330 -28.64 27.56 -0.05
CA ALA A 330 -28.95 27.96 -1.44
C ALA A 330 -30.22 28.83 -1.55
N GLN A 331 -31.13 28.73 -0.59
CA GLN A 331 -32.36 29.55 -0.52
C GLN A 331 -32.24 30.74 0.43
N GLY A 332 -31.07 30.98 1.02
CA GLY A 332 -30.86 32.03 2.04
C GLY A 332 -31.66 31.79 3.33
N LYS A 333 -31.92 30.53 3.68
CA LYS A 333 -32.69 30.12 4.87
C LYS A 333 -31.75 29.56 5.95
N PRO A 334 -32.04 29.78 7.23
CA PRO A 334 -31.28 29.16 8.31
C PRO A 334 -31.56 27.65 8.40
N PHE A 335 -30.56 26.89 8.82
CA PHE A 335 -30.69 25.47 9.19
C PHE A 335 -29.85 25.21 10.43
N ASP A 336 -30.47 24.63 11.46
CA ASP A 336 -29.78 24.26 12.69
C ASP A 336 -29.15 22.87 12.52
N LEU A 337 -27.91 22.86 12.01
CA LEU A 337 -27.18 21.63 11.75
C LEU A 337 -26.82 20.90 13.04
N GLU A 338 -26.53 21.62 14.12
CA GLU A 338 -26.16 21.04 15.41
C GLU A 338 -27.35 20.29 16.02
N ALA A 339 -28.55 20.90 16.04
CA ALA A 339 -29.76 20.22 16.51
C ALA A 339 -30.12 19.01 15.63
N ALA A 340 -29.95 19.12 14.31
CA ALA A 340 -30.19 18.00 13.40
C ALA A 340 -29.22 16.83 13.63
N ASP A 341 -27.94 17.13 13.89
CA ASP A 341 -26.91 16.14 14.18
C ASP A 341 -27.13 15.46 15.54
N ALA A 342 -27.55 16.21 16.55
CA ALA A 342 -27.91 15.67 17.87
C ALA A 342 -29.08 14.67 17.78
N ALA A 343 -29.97 14.82 16.80
CA ALA A 343 -31.10 13.92 16.57
C ALA A 343 -30.75 12.63 15.80
N THR A 344 -29.49 12.46 15.36
CA THR A 344 -29.05 11.24 14.66
C THR A 344 -28.92 10.03 15.60
N ARG A 345 -28.72 8.85 15.01
CA ARG A 345 -28.53 7.57 15.69
C ARG A 345 -27.46 7.70 16.77
N GLN A 346 -27.86 7.48 18.00
CA GLN A 346 -26.93 7.39 19.12
C GLN A 346 -26.17 6.07 19.04
N LEU A 347 -24.86 6.12 19.23
CA LEU A 347 -23.97 4.96 19.20
C LEU A 347 -23.82 4.41 20.62
N GLU A 348 -24.11 3.13 20.80
CA GLU A 348 -23.99 2.46 22.08
C GLU A 348 -22.54 2.43 22.59
N PRO A 349 -22.31 2.54 23.92
CA PRO A 349 -20.99 2.35 24.48
C PRO A 349 -20.53 0.90 24.29
N ILE A 350 -19.22 0.73 24.05
CA ILE A 350 -18.61 -0.59 23.95
C ILE A 350 -18.03 -0.98 25.31
N GLU A 351 -18.44 -2.13 25.82
CA GLU A 351 -17.82 -2.73 27.00
C GLU A 351 -16.46 -3.33 26.64
N THR A 352 -15.44 -3.00 27.42
CA THR A 352 -14.10 -3.53 27.20
C THR A 352 -14.02 -5.03 27.52
N ASN A 353 -13.44 -5.81 26.61
CA ASN A 353 -13.06 -7.19 26.89
C ASN A 353 -11.59 -7.30 27.36
N PHE A 354 -10.88 -6.18 27.45
CA PHE A 354 -9.51 -6.12 27.94
C PHE A 354 -9.50 -6.11 29.49
N ARG A 355 -9.20 -7.27 30.08
CA ARG A 355 -9.30 -7.50 31.54
C ARG A 355 -8.07 -7.10 32.34
N ARG A 356 -6.91 -6.92 31.69
CA ARG A 356 -5.68 -6.47 32.35
C ARG A 356 -5.83 -5.00 32.78
N ASP A 357 -5.31 -4.67 33.95
CA ASP A 357 -5.15 -3.29 34.37
C ASP A 357 -4.07 -2.62 33.52
N ILE A 358 -4.31 -1.36 33.16
CA ILE A 358 -3.36 -0.56 32.39
C ILE A 358 -2.68 0.36 33.37
N ASP A 359 -1.39 0.16 33.53
CA ASP A 359 -0.50 1.03 34.30
C ASP A 359 0.46 1.68 33.31
N PHE A 360 0.38 3.00 33.18
CA PHE A 360 1.32 3.80 32.40
C PHE A 360 2.40 4.30 33.36
N ILE A 361 3.51 3.57 33.40
CA ILE A 361 4.61 3.87 34.32
C ILE A 361 5.26 5.21 33.94
N GLY A 362 5.78 5.91 34.95
CA GLY A 362 6.47 7.19 34.75
C GLY A 362 7.73 7.04 33.91
N GLU A 363 8.24 8.15 33.39
CA GLU A 363 9.39 8.17 32.49
C GLU A 363 10.64 7.57 33.12
N SER A 364 10.88 7.84 34.41
CA SER A 364 12.00 7.27 35.16
C SER A 364 11.88 5.74 35.29
N ASP A 365 10.68 5.24 35.60
CA ASP A 365 10.41 3.80 35.72
C ASP A 365 10.53 3.10 34.35
N SER A 366 10.13 3.76 33.25
CA SER A 366 10.36 3.25 31.90
C SER A 366 11.84 3.14 31.58
N ILE A 367 12.68 4.11 31.96
CA ILE A 367 14.14 4.00 31.79
C ILE A 367 14.68 2.78 32.55
N GLU A 368 14.23 2.53 33.78
CA GLU A 368 14.61 1.36 34.59
C GLU A 368 14.03 0.02 34.07
N SER A 369 13.02 0.09 33.22
CA SER A 369 12.41 -1.10 32.60
C SER A 369 13.31 -1.72 31.52
N PHE A 370 14.23 -0.94 30.94
CA PHE A 370 15.09 -1.36 29.84
C PHE A 370 16.27 -2.21 30.30
N LYS A 371 16.54 -3.26 29.53
CA LYS A 371 17.80 -3.98 29.52
C LYS A 371 18.52 -3.68 28.20
N MET A 372 19.66 -3.01 28.31
CA MET A 372 20.51 -2.64 27.17
C MET A 372 21.56 -3.70 26.88
N MET A 373 22.04 -3.74 25.63
CA MET A 373 23.31 -4.37 25.28
C MET A 373 24.45 -3.68 26.03
N ASP A 374 25.46 -4.45 26.46
CA ASP A 374 26.60 -3.94 27.23
C ASP A 374 27.25 -2.72 26.55
N GLY A 375 27.53 -1.69 27.35
CA GLY A 375 28.13 -0.42 26.91
C GLY A 375 27.15 0.58 26.30
N PHE A 376 25.90 0.21 26.00
CA PHE A 376 24.88 1.15 25.54
C PHE A 376 24.11 1.80 26.69
N LYS A 377 23.71 3.05 26.47
CA LYS A 377 22.84 3.84 27.34
C LYS A 377 21.57 4.24 26.58
N ILE A 378 20.44 4.22 27.26
CA ILE A 378 19.17 4.78 26.77
C ILE A 378 18.74 5.95 27.62
N GLU A 379 18.26 7.01 26.98
CA GLU A 379 17.83 8.25 27.61
C GLU A 379 16.50 8.69 27.00
N LEU A 380 15.64 9.33 27.80
CA LEU A 380 14.41 9.93 27.29
C LEU A 380 14.77 11.22 26.54
N PHE A 381 14.29 11.34 25.30
CA PHE A 381 14.42 12.55 24.49
C PHE A 381 13.16 13.43 24.58
N ALA A 382 11.98 12.83 24.42
CA ALA A 382 10.69 13.52 24.51
C ALA A 382 9.60 12.59 25.04
N ALA A 383 8.64 13.14 25.78
CA ALA A 383 7.48 12.41 26.30
C ALA A 383 6.20 13.26 26.15
N GLU A 384 5.06 12.55 26.15
CA GLU A 384 3.72 13.10 26.13
C GLU A 384 3.42 14.08 27.29
N SER A 385 4.11 13.91 28.42
CA SER A 385 3.99 14.75 29.61
C SER A 385 4.57 16.16 29.42
N ASP A 386 5.66 16.26 28.64
CA ASP A 386 6.29 17.53 28.27
C ASP A 386 5.67 18.13 26.99
N PHE A 387 5.22 17.27 26.08
CA PHE A 387 4.74 17.65 24.75
C PHE A 387 3.40 17.01 24.44
N THR A 388 2.31 17.76 24.67
CA THR A 388 0.95 17.23 24.58
C THR A 388 0.51 16.80 23.18
N ASP A 389 1.24 17.12 22.10
CA ASP A 389 0.93 16.61 20.76
C ASP A 389 1.62 15.26 20.46
N LEU A 390 2.57 14.80 21.28
CA LEU A 390 3.25 13.51 21.13
C LEU A 390 2.34 12.34 21.56
N ARG A 391 1.27 12.12 20.80
CA ARG A 391 0.27 11.07 21.06
C ARG A 391 0.23 10.11 19.89
N ASN A 392 0.31 8.82 20.17
CA ASN A 392 0.33 7.80 19.14
C ASN A 392 1.35 8.07 18.01
N PRO A 393 2.66 8.23 18.30
CA PRO A 393 3.66 8.43 17.27
C PRO A 393 3.90 7.15 16.47
N ILE A 394 4.06 7.28 15.14
CA ILE A 394 4.06 6.12 14.22
C ILE A 394 5.28 5.99 13.31
N ASN A 395 5.92 7.10 12.95
CA ASN A 395 7.07 7.17 12.04
C ASN A 395 7.85 8.46 12.31
N MET A 396 9.16 8.45 12.07
CA MET A 396 10.04 9.61 12.25
C MET A 396 11.12 9.73 11.16
N SER A 397 11.71 10.92 11.03
CA SER A 397 12.90 11.14 10.20
C SER A 397 13.66 12.42 10.59
N PHE A 398 14.96 12.47 10.35
CA PHE A 398 15.76 13.69 10.57
C PHE A 398 15.86 14.58 9.32
N ASP A 399 15.60 15.88 9.49
CA ASP A 399 15.77 16.85 8.40
C ASP A 399 17.24 17.25 8.16
N ASN A 400 17.47 18.11 7.16
CA ASN A 400 18.82 18.57 6.80
C ASN A 400 19.44 19.56 7.81
N ARG A 401 18.65 20.06 8.77
CA ARG A 401 19.11 20.86 9.92
C ARG A 401 19.39 19.99 11.15
N GLY A 402 18.98 18.73 11.13
CA GLY A 402 19.15 17.80 12.23
C GLY A 402 18.00 17.76 13.23
N ARG A 403 16.85 18.37 12.89
CA ARG A 403 15.64 18.35 13.72
C ARG A 403 14.90 17.04 13.50
N LEU A 404 14.27 16.52 14.55
CA LEU A 404 13.52 15.25 14.50
C LEU A 404 12.07 15.52 14.12
N TRP A 405 11.62 14.94 13.01
CA TRP A 405 10.23 15.02 12.57
C TRP A 405 9.50 13.76 13.00
N VAL A 406 8.26 13.90 13.47
CA VAL A 406 7.43 12.80 13.99
C VAL A 406 6.01 12.95 13.47
N CYS A 407 5.48 11.86 12.91
CA CYS A 407 4.07 11.76 12.57
C CYS A 407 3.30 11.17 13.76
N VAL A 408 2.20 11.83 14.15
CA VAL A 408 1.37 11.46 15.30
C VAL A 408 -0.08 11.26 14.86
N SER A 409 -0.73 10.18 15.33
CA SER A 409 -2.09 9.84 14.92
C SER A 409 -2.99 9.47 16.12
N PRO A 410 -3.42 10.45 16.92
CA PRO A 410 -4.42 10.24 17.97
C PRO A 410 -5.75 9.69 17.41
N SER A 411 -6.11 9.94 16.15
CA SER A 411 -7.32 9.38 15.55
C SER A 411 -7.25 7.87 15.22
N TYR A 412 -6.07 7.26 15.34
CA TYR A 412 -5.87 5.84 15.08
C TYR A 412 -6.66 4.92 16.02
N PRO A 413 -7.30 3.83 15.54
CA PRO A 413 -7.25 3.29 14.18
C PRO A 413 -8.35 3.78 13.24
N ALA A 414 -9.29 4.61 13.70
CA ALA A 414 -10.43 5.09 12.89
C ALA A 414 -11.20 6.26 13.53
N TYR A 415 -11.56 7.28 12.73
CA TYR A 415 -12.54 8.31 13.08
C TYR A 415 -13.91 7.73 13.49
N ARG A 416 -14.59 8.34 14.47
CA ARG A 416 -15.94 7.98 14.93
C ARG A 416 -17.00 8.97 14.46
N PRO A 417 -18.04 8.54 13.73
CA PRO A 417 -19.08 9.46 13.27
C PRO A 417 -19.77 10.26 14.38
N GLY A 418 -19.69 11.58 14.28
CA GLY A 418 -20.25 12.54 15.23
C GLY A 418 -19.24 13.10 16.23
N ASP A 419 -18.02 12.57 16.27
CA ASP A 419 -16.91 13.22 16.97
C ASP A 419 -16.36 14.37 16.09
N PRO A 420 -15.53 15.29 16.62
CA PRO A 420 -14.84 16.29 15.82
C PRO A 420 -13.99 15.65 14.70
N LYS A 421 -13.75 16.40 13.63
CA LYS A 421 -12.84 15.94 12.57
C LYS A 421 -11.45 15.64 13.16
N PRO A 422 -10.77 14.60 12.67
CA PRO A 422 -9.39 14.31 13.06
C PRO A 422 -8.46 15.51 12.88
N ASP A 423 -7.55 15.67 13.83
CA ASP A 423 -6.49 16.70 13.86
C ASP A 423 -5.15 16.03 14.16
N ASP A 424 -4.85 14.98 13.38
CA ASP A 424 -3.54 14.33 13.42
C ASP A 424 -2.49 15.30 12.85
N LYS A 425 -1.22 15.12 13.26
CA LYS A 425 -0.19 16.15 13.02
C LYS A 425 1.12 15.56 12.53
N LEU A 426 1.89 16.44 11.88
CA LEU A 426 3.32 16.27 11.67
C LEU A 426 4.04 17.32 12.51
N ILE A 427 4.84 16.86 13.48
CA ILE A 427 5.51 17.71 14.47
C ILE A 427 7.02 17.60 14.36
N ILE A 428 7.73 18.64 14.81
CA ILE A 428 9.19 18.76 14.77
C ILE A 428 9.70 19.02 16.19
N PHE A 429 10.65 18.22 16.64
CA PHE A 429 11.37 18.40 17.90
C PHE A 429 12.79 18.92 17.68
N GLU A 430 13.20 19.80 18.58
CA GLU A 430 14.54 20.37 18.65
C GLU A 430 15.06 20.28 20.09
N ASP A 431 16.35 19.99 20.21
CA ASP A 431 17.17 20.17 21.40
C ASP A 431 17.97 21.46 21.14
N THR A 432 17.60 22.57 21.80
CA THR A 432 18.17 23.90 21.51
C THR A 432 19.29 24.29 22.47
N ASP A 433 19.50 23.54 23.54
CA ASP A 433 20.59 23.74 24.51
C ASP A 433 21.64 22.61 24.51
N ASP A 434 21.50 21.63 23.61
CA ASP A 434 22.38 20.48 23.40
C ASP A 434 22.50 19.57 24.65
N ASP A 435 21.48 19.51 25.51
CA ASP A 435 21.46 18.67 26.71
C ASP A 435 21.07 17.21 26.45
N GLY A 436 20.64 16.91 25.22
CA GLY A 436 20.20 15.61 24.76
C GLY A 436 18.71 15.35 24.89
N LYS A 437 17.89 16.36 25.19
CA LYS A 437 16.43 16.31 25.29
C LYS A 437 15.77 17.34 24.39
N ALA A 438 14.54 17.07 23.99
CA ALA A 438 13.75 18.07 23.30
C ALA A 438 13.29 19.15 24.29
N ASP A 439 13.49 20.42 23.93
CA ASP A 439 12.98 21.58 24.68
C ASP A 439 11.98 22.41 23.86
N LYS A 440 11.82 22.07 22.58
CA LYS A 440 10.96 22.79 21.64
C LYS A 440 10.21 21.84 20.72
N GLN A 441 8.92 22.12 20.54
CA GLN A 441 8.06 21.50 19.55
C GLN A 441 7.53 22.54 18.56
N THR A 442 7.52 22.19 17.27
CA THR A 442 6.82 22.95 16.21
C THR A 442 5.79 22.04 15.53
N VAL A 443 4.55 22.47 15.40
CA VAL A 443 3.56 21.81 14.54
C VAL A 443 3.80 22.27 13.11
N PHE A 444 4.30 21.38 12.25
CA PHE A 444 4.54 21.68 10.84
C PHE A 444 3.23 21.61 10.04
N ALA A 445 2.42 20.58 10.28
CA ALA A 445 1.10 20.42 9.65
C ALA A 445 0.09 19.82 10.62
N ASP A 446 -1.15 20.27 10.52
CA ASP A 446 -2.31 19.83 11.30
C ASP A 446 -3.49 19.47 10.36
N GLY A 447 -4.65 19.11 10.94
CA GLY A 447 -5.83 18.70 10.17
C GLY A 447 -5.62 17.45 9.32
N LEU A 448 -4.63 16.62 9.65
CA LEU A 448 -4.40 15.33 9.00
C LEU A 448 -5.38 14.28 9.56
N HIS A 449 -5.59 13.21 8.81
CA HIS A 449 -6.48 12.11 9.19
C HIS A 449 -5.83 10.76 8.89
N LEU A 450 -5.35 10.09 9.93
CA LEU A 450 -4.60 8.84 9.83
C LEU A 450 -3.42 8.94 8.85
N PRO A 451 -2.53 9.95 9.00
CA PRO A 451 -1.26 9.90 8.30
C PRO A 451 -0.51 8.67 8.83
N MET A 452 -0.14 7.72 7.97
CA MET A 452 0.45 6.43 8.40
C MET A 452 1.97 6.38 8.26
N GLY A 453 2.56 7.32 7.52
CA GLY A 453 4.00 7.47 7.36
C GLY A 453 4.32 8.67 6.47
N PHE A 454 5.57 9.13 6.52
CA PHE A 454 6.03 10.26 5.72
C PHE A 454 7.49 10.13 5.33
N GLU A 455 7.91 10.94 4.36
CA GLU A 455 9.30 11.06 3.97
C GLU A 455 9.65 12.49 3.57
N LEU A 456 10.80 12.96 4.04
CA LEU A 456 11.33 14.28 3.72
C LEU A 456 12.08 14.25 2.38
N ALA A 457 11.68 15.11 1.44
CA ALA A 457 12.26 15.22 0.11
C ALA A 457 12.90 16.61 -0.12
N ALA A 458 13.41 16.84 -1.34
CA ALA A 458 14.06 18.10 -1.69
C ALA A 458 13.05 19.26 -1.85
N ASP A 459 11.82 18.91 -2.20
CA ASP A 459 10.70 19.77 -2.57
C ASP A 459 9.61 19.86 -1.49
N GLY A 460 9.74 19.14 -0.37
CA GLY A 460 8.79 19.20 0.73
C GLY A 460 8.73 17.88 1.50
N VAL A 461 7.54 17.58 2.03
CA VAL A 461 7.27 16.35 2.78
C VAL A 461 6.15 15.57 2.12
N TYR A 462 6.41 14.30 1.80
CA TYR A 462 5.40 13.39 1.31
C TYR A 462 4.78 12.63 2.47
N VAL A 463 3.46 12.66 2.59
CA VAL A 463 2.70 11.99 3.67
C VAL A 463 1.72 10.99 3.06
N ALA A 464 1.81 9.72 3.47
CA ALA A 464 0.79 8.72 3.15
C ALA A 464 -0.41 8.92 4.07
N GLN A 465 -1.52 9.35 3.49
CA GLN A 465 -2.80 9.50 4.15
C GLN A 465 -3.87 8.87 3.26
N GLN A 466 -3.93 7.54 3.25
CA GLN A 466 -4.69 6.81 2.25
C GLN A 466 -6.17 7.25 2.22
N PRO A 467 -6.73 7.50 1.03
CA PRO A 467 -6.26 7.04 -0.29
C PRO A 467 -5.19 7.90 -0.99
N ASP A 468 -4.65 8.91 -0.30
CA ASP A 468 -3.81 9.96 -0.88
C ASP A 468 -2.34 9.83 -0.48
N LEU A 469 -1.46 10.19 -1.41
CA LEU A 469 -0.12 10.67 -1.11
C LEU A 469 -0.15 12.20 -1.26
N VAL A 470 0.19 12.89 -0.18
CA VAL A 470 0.09 14.34 -0.07
C VAL A 470 1.50 14.94 -0.02
N LEU A 471 1.75 15.98 -0.82
CA LEU A 471 2.94 16.83 -0.69
C LEU A 471 2.59 18.06 0.16
N LEU A 472 3.35 18.26 1.24
CA LEU A 472 3.28 19.42 2.12
C LEU A 472 4.53 20.27 1.95
N GLN A 473 4.37 21.59 1.82
CA GLN A 473 5.48 22.51 1.63
C GLN A 473 5.33 23.74 2.53
N ASP A 474 6.47 24.21 3.03
CA ASP A 474 6.67 25.50 3.67
C ASP A 474 7.32 26.42 2.62
N ARG A 475 6.53 27.33 2.03
CA ARG A 475 6.97 28.20 0.93
C ARG A 475 7.42 29.58 1.43
N ASP A 476 6.97 30.01 2.60
CA ASP A 476 7.39 31.27 3.22
C ASP A 476 8.54 31.14 4.24
N GLY A 477 8.86 29.93 4.66
CA GLY A 477 10.00 29.58 5.50
C GLY A 477 9.74 29.72 7.01
N ASP A 478 8.48 29.81 7.44
CA ASP A 478 8.10 29.98 8.85
C ASP A 478 8.14 28.68 9.69
N GLY A 479 8.40 27.54 9.03
CA GLY A 479 8.41 26.22 9.66
C GLY A 479 7.05 25.53 9.70
N LYS A 480 6.06 26.00 8.92
CA LYS A 480 4.73 25.41 8.79
C LYS A 480 4.37 25.17 7.32
N ALA A 481 3.53 24.17 7.08
CA ALA A 481 3.03 23.90 5.75
C ALA A 481 1.98 24.94 5.34
N ASP A 482 2.30 25.79 4.36
CA ASP A 482 1.37 26.73 3.73
C ASP A 482 0.75 26.18 2.43
N HIS A 483 1.29 25.06 1.93
CA HIS A 483 0.84 24.41 0.71
C HIS A 483 0.62 22.92 0.93
N ARG A 484 -0.54 22.44 0.47
CA ARG A 484 -0.95 21.03 0.50
C ARG A 484 -1.47 20.60 -0.87
N GLU A 485 -0.89 19.54 -1.40
CA GLU A 485 -1.23 19.03 -2.73
C GLU A 485 -1.37 17.51 -2.72
N VAL A 486 -2.45 16.97 -3.29
CA VAL A 486 -2.59 15.52 -3.52
C VAL A 486 -1.89 15.16 -4.82
N VAL A 487 -0.70 14.56 -4.73
CA VAL A 487 0.14 14.23 -5.89
C VAL A 487 -0.23 12.89 -6.53
N LEU A 488 -0.71 11.94 -5.72
CA LEU A 488 -1.23 10.65 -6.15
C LEU A 488 -2.43 10.28 -5.29
N ARG A 489 -3.43 9.65 -5.93
CA ARG A 489 -4.60 9.10 -5.26
C ARG A 489 -4.89 7.70 -5.78
N GLY A 490 -5.57 6.92 -4.96
CA GLY A 490 -6.13 5.62 -5.32
C GLY A 490 -5.48 4.47 -4.58
N PHE A 491 -4.65 4.76 -3.57
CA PHE A 491 -4.22 3.77 -2.60
C PHE A 491 -5.45 3.32 -1.78
N ASP A 492 -5.58 2.02 -1.51
CA ASP A 492 -6.80 1.46 -0.90
C ASP A 492 -6.82 1.72 0.62
N PRO A 493 -7.77 2.50 1.15
CA PRO A 493 -7.83 2.82 2.57
C PRO A 493 -8.54 1.74 3.41
N HIS A 494 -8.87 0.57 2.82
CA HIS A 494 -9.71 -0.44 3.45
C HIS A 494 -9.21 -0.96 4.80
N ASP A 495 -7.89 -1.01 5.03
CA ASP A 495 -7.31 -1.53 6.27
C ASP A 495 -6.05 -0.74 6.65
N THR A 496 -6.18 0.14 7.64
CA THR A 496 -5.10 1.01 8.14
C THR A 496 -3.96 0.26 8.84
N HIS A 497 -4.11 -1.04 9.05
CA HIS A 497 -3.03 -1.88 9.58
C HIS A 497 -2.07 -2.32 8.50
N HIS A 498 -2.60 -2.48 7.28
CA HIS A 498 -1.88 -2.99 6.10
C HIS A 498 -1.55 -1.88 5.10
N SER A 499 -1.91 -0.63 5.44
CA SER A 499 -1.63 0.58 4.68
C SER A 499 -0.13 0.87 4.54
N ILE A 500 0.18 1.86 3.70
CA ILE A 500 1.52 2.42 3.56
C ILE A 500 1.92 3.10 4.87
N GLY A 501 2.68 2.39 5.70
CA GLY A 501 3.15 2.87 7.01
C GLY A 501 4.66 3.00 7.16
N ALA A 502 5.43 2.45 6.21
CA ALA A 502 6.89 2.54 6.22
C ALA A 502 7.39 3.31 5.00
N PHE A 503 8.42 4.13 5.19
CA PHE A 503 9.08 4.91 4.14
C PHE A 503 10.58 4.73 4.20
N CYS A 504 11.20 4.75 3.02
CA CYS A 504 12.62 5.02 2.85
C CYS A 504 12.88 5.43 1.40
N VAL A 505 13.96 6.17 1.17
CA VAL A 505 14.34 6.67 -0.16
C VAL A 505 15.57 5.95 -0.68
N ASP A 506 15.53 5.53 -1.94
CA ASP A 506 16.73 5.01 -2.61
C ASP A 506 17.75 6.13 -2.88
N PRO A 507 19.02 5.79 -3.19
CA PRO A 507 20.04 6.81 -3.46
C PRO A 507 19.69 7.84 -4.54
N MET A 508 18.78 7.54 -5.47
CA MET A 508 18.35 8.46 -6.54
C MET A 508 17.17 9.35 -6.15
N GLY A 509 16.54 9.16 -4.99
CA GLY A 509 15.39 9.95 -4.57
C GLY A 509 14.04 9.27 -4.76
N GLY A 510 13.98 7.99 -5.13
CA GLY A 510 12.72 7.25 -5.24
C GLY A 510 12.18 6.82 -3.88
N LEU A 511 10.93 7.17 -3.55
CA LEU A 511 10.23 6.82 -2.31
C LEU A 511 9.71 5.39 -2.39
N TYR A 512 10.06 4.55 -1.42
CA TYR A 512 9.57 3.19 -1.31
C TYR A 512 8.46 3.13 -0.27
N MET A 513 7.31 2.61 -0.68
CA MET A 513 6.06 2.60 0.09
C MET A 513 5.49 1.17 0.09
N PRO A 514 5.82 0.35 1.10
CA PRO A 514 5.30 -1.00 1.24
C PRO A 514 3.80 -1.01 1.59
N GLU A 515 3.06 -1.98 1.06
CA GLU A 515 1.63 -2.17 1.29
C GLU A 515 1.35 -3.66 1.57
N GLY A 516 0.65 -3.95 2.65
CA GLY A 516 0.32 -5.29 3.14
C GLY A 516 -0.85 -5.95 2.41
N ILE A 517 -1.21 -7.18 2.83
CA ILE A 517 -2.34 -7.94 2.26
C ILE A 517 -3.69 -7.21 2.37
N PHE A 518 -4.69 -7.71 1.63
CA PHE A 518 -6.09 -7.25 1.56
C PHE A 518 -6.37 -6.05 0.67
N LEU A 519 -5.38 -5.19 0.44
CA LEU A 519 -5.55 -3.93 -0.28
C LEU A 519 -5.62 -4.10 -1.81
N HIS A 520 -6.42 -3.24 -2.45
CA HIS A 520 -6.72 -3.24 -3.89
C HIS A 520 -6.51 -1.83 -4.49
N SER A 521 -5.29 -1.31 -4.35
CA SER A 521 -4.90 0.03 -4.79
C SER A 521 -4.93 0.21 -6.32
N GLN A 522 -5.48 1.34 -6.76
CA GLN A 522 -5.71 1.76 -8.14
C GLN A 522 -5.24 3.20 -8.37
N VAL A 523 -3.97 3.39 -8.67
CA VAL A 523 -3.41 4.75 -8.83
C VAL A 523 -3.45 5.16 -10.29
N GLU A 524 -4.06 6.31 -10.60
CA GLU A 524 -4.01 6.93 -11.93
C GLU A 524 -2.77 7.80 -12.06
N THR A 525 -2.12 7.80 -13.23
CA THR A 525 -0.85 8.49 -13.46
C THR A 525 -0.80 9.01 -14.89
N ALA A 526 0.12 9.94 -15.16
CA ALA A 526 0.45 10.41 -16.51
C ALA A 526 0.96 9.29 -17.44
N TYR A 527 1.22 8.09 -16.91
CA TYR A 527 1.71 6.91 -17.61
C TYR A 527 0.71 5.75 -17.57
N GLY A 528 -0.55 6.06 -17.27
CA GLY A 528 -1.67 5.12 -17.18
C GLY A 528 -1.85 4.53 -15.78
N PRO A 529 -2.96 3.79 -15.57
CA PRO A 529 -3.29 3.25 -14.26
C PRO A 529 -2.24 2.23 -13.78
N ARG A 530 -2.01 2.22 -12.47
CA ARG A 530 -1.12 1.30 -11.76
C ARG A 530 -1.92 0.60 -10.67
N ARG A 531 -1.99 -0.74 -10.78
CA ARG A 531 -2.86 -1.56 -9.93
C ARG A 531 -2.06 -2.48 -9.02
N ASN A 532 -2.29 -2.40 -7.73
CA ASN A 532 -1.79 -3.36 -6.74
C ASN A 532 -2.98 -4.13 -6.21
N SER A 533 -2.91 -5.46 -6.25
CA SER A 533 -3.89 -6.29 -5.57
C SER A 533 -3.17 -7.13 -4.54
N TRP A 534 -3.81 -7.32 -3.40
CA TRP A 534 -3.31 -8.02 -2.24
C TRP A 534 -2.19 -7.26 -1.52
N SER A 535 -0.94 -7.28 -2.00
CA SER A 535 0.24 -6.70 -1.31
C SER A 535 1.35 -6.34 -2.29
N GLY A 536 2.25 -5.40 -1.94
CA GLY A 536 3.44 -5.10 -2.76
C GLY A 536 4.28 -3.99 -2.16
N VAL A 537 5.33 -3.58 -2.89
CA VAL A 537 6.09 -2.36 -2.57
C VAL A 537 6.02 -1.44 -3.76
N TRP A 538 5.52 -0.24 -3.53
CA TRP A 538 5.54 0.84 -4.50
C TRP A 538 6.90 1.55 -4.47
N ARG A 539 7.35 2.03 -5.63
CA ARG A 539 8.42 3.03 -5.75
C ARG A 539 7.88 4.22 -6.53
N TYR A 540 7.81 5.38 -5.91
CA TYR A 540 7.44 6.64 -6.56
C TYR A 540 8.69 7.51 -6.74
N ASP A 541 8.91 8.02 -7.95
CA ASP A 541 10.00 8.93 -8.27
C ASP A 541 9.45 10.34 -8.44
N PRO A 542 9.70 11.28 -7.52
CA PRO A 542 9.21 12.65 -7.63
C PRO A 542 9.68 13.38 -8.88
N PHE A 543 10.88 13.03 -9.38
CA PHE A 543 11.52 13.78 -10.46
C PHE A 543 10.73 13.68 -11.77
N ASP A 544 10.29 12.47 -12.14
CA ASP A 544 9.48 12.21 -13.34
C ASP A 544 8.05 11.76 -13.02
N GLN A 545 7.66 11.78 -11.74
CA GLN A 545 6.35 11.38 -11.24
C GLN A 545 5.96 9.95 -11.63
N ARG A 546 6.94 9.05 -11.83
CA ARG A 546 6.65 7.64 -12.08
C ARG A 546 6.44 6.87 -10.80
N ILE A 547 5.29 6.21 -10.70
CA ILE A 547 5.08 5.15 -9.71
C ILE A 547 5.11 3.77 -10.38
N GLU A 548 5.93 2.89 -9.82
CA GLU A 548 6.09 1.51 -10.24
C GLU A 548 5.87 0.56 -9.04
N ARG A 549 5.42 -0.67 -9.30
CA ARG A 549 5.32 -1.72 -8.27
C ARG A 549 6.68 -2.38 -8.15
N TYR A 550 7.61 -1.73 -7.45
CA TYR A 550 8.99 -2.18 -7.27
C TYR A 550 9.06 -3.68 -6.99
N SER A 551 8.29 -4.16 -6.00
CA SER A 551 8.20 -5.57 -5.67
C SER A 551 6.76 -6.07 -5.63
N ARG A 552 6.57 -7.27 -6.19
CA ARG A 552 5.29 -7.98 -6.23
C ARG A 552 5.44 -9.37 -5.63
N SER A 553 5.78 -9.45 -4.35
CA SER A 553 5.65 -10.69 -3.57
C SER A 553 4.47 -10.59 -2.59
N VAL A 554 4.19 -11.68 -1.87
CA VAL A 554 3.11 -11.73 -0.88
C VAL A 554 3.64 -11.28 0.47
N TYR A 555 3.50 -9.99 0.78
CA TYR A 555 3.87 -9.41 2.08
C TYR A 555 2.63 -9.32 2.95
N ALA A 556 2.68 -9.85 4.17
CA ALA A 556 1.54 -9.78 5.08
C ALA A 556 1.31 -8.33 5.50
N ASN A 557 2.29 -7.71 6.15
CA ASN A 557 2.19 -6.36 6.65
C ASN A 557 3.58 -5.71 6.78
N PRO A 558 4.19 -5.20 5.69
CA PRO A 558 5.57 -4.74 5.71
C PRO A 558 5.75 -3.35 6.37
N TRP A 559 6.04 -3.33 7.67
CA TRP A 559 6.27 -2.11 8.49
C TRP A 559 7.76 -1.76 8.72
N GLY A 560 8.65 -2.25 7.84
CA GLY A 560 10.05 -1.84 7.89
C GLY A 560 10.69 -1.95 6.52
N ILE A 561 11.49 -0.95 6.17
CA ILE A 561 12.25 -0.89 4.93
C ILE A 561 13.54 -0.11 5.17
N ALA A 562 14.67 -0.65 4.69
CA ALA A 562 15.98 -0.01 4.86
C ALA A 562 16.88 -0.27 3.65
N PHE A 563 17.91 0.57 3.48
CA PHE A 563 18.94 0.40 2.47
C PHE A 563 20.32 0.26 3.11
N ASP A 564 21.16 -0.62 2.55
CA ASP A 564 22.56 -0.74 2.97
C ASP A 564 23.49 0.29 2.30
N ASP A 565 24.78 0.22 2.62
CA ASP A 565 25.83 1.12 2.10
C ASP A 565 25.93 1.16 0.56
N TRP A 566 25.43 0.11 -0.11
CA TRP A 566 25.48 -0.10 -1.56
C TRP A 566 24.12 0.07 -2.24
N GLY A 567 23.10 0.54 -1.51
CA GLY A 567 21.77 0.82 -2.06
C GLY A 567 20.91 -0.43 -2.30
N GLN A 568 21.18 -1.55 -1.62
CA GLN A 568 20.29 -2.71 -1.66
C GLN A 568 19.09 -2.51 -0.72
N CYS A 569 17.89 -2.83 -1.18
CA CYS A 569 16.64 -2.70 -0.43
C CYS A 569 16.34 -3.95 0.42
N TYR A 570 15.97 -3.76 1.69
CA TYR A 570 15.57 -4.81 2.64
C TYR A 570 14.20 -4.50 3.24
N ILE A 571 13.36 -5.52 3.41
CA ILE A 571 11.94 -5.38 3.78
C ILE A 571 11.64 -6.26 5.00
N ALA A 572 11.13 -5.67 6.08
CA ALA A 572 10.64 -6.37 7.26
C ALA A 572 9.12 -6.57 7.17
N ASP A 573 8.66 -7.82 7.13
CA ASP A 573 7.25 -8.19 7.07
C ASP A 573 6.72 -8.49 8.48
N ALA A 574 5.96 -7.53 9.03
CA ALA A 574 5.57 -7.44 10.45
C ALA A 574 4.88 -8.70 10.95
N SER A 575 3.71 -9.01 10.39
CA SER A 575 2.83 -10.05 10.91
C SER A 575 3.52 -11.42 11.03
N PRO A 576 4.28 -11.92 10.03
CA PRO A 576 5.03 -13.16 10.18
C PRO A 576 6.37 -12.98 10.91
N GLY A 577 6.92 -11.77 10.97
CA GLY A 577 8.24 -11.45 11.54
C GLY A 577 9.39 -11.88 10.63
N THR A 578 9.23 -11.74 9.32
CA THR A 578 10.17 -12.28 8.32
C THR A 578 10.86 -11.16 7.55
N ASN A 579 12.15 -11.33 7.24
CA ASN A 579 12.98 -10.30 6.63
C ASN A 579 13.45 -10.70 5.22
N TRP A 580 13.17 -9.86 4.22
CA TRP A 580 13.38 -10.14 2.80
C TRP A 580 14.40 -9.20 2.16
N TRP A 581 15.20 -9.72 1.23
CA TRP A 581 16.00 -8.89 0.32
C TRP A 581 15.21 -8.58 -0.95
N GLY A 582 15.10 -7.30 -1.30
CA GLY A 582 14.14 -6.79 -2.28
C GLY A 582 14.47 -7.11 -3.75
N LEU A 583 15.75 -7.13 -4.14
CA LEU A 583 16.16 -7.26 -5.53
C LEU A 583 15.55 -8.49 -6.26
N PRO A 584 15.69 -9.74 -5.76
CA PRO A 584 15.13 -10.91 -6.44
C PRO A 584 13.59 -10.92 -6.47
N LEU A 585 12.93 -10.12 -5.62
CA LEU A 585 11.48 -9.99 -5.54
C LEU A 585 10.94 -8.83 -6.41
N SER A 586 11.82 -8.15 -7.16
CA SER A 586 11.52 -6.91 -7.89
C SER A 586 11.41 -7.06 -9.40
N VAL A 587 11.31 -8.30 -9.89
CA VAL A 587 10.95 -8.61 -11.29
C VAL A 587 9.59 -8.01 -11.61
N ARG A 588 9.44 -7.40 -12.80
CA ARG A 588 8.16 -6.88 -13.26
C ARG A 588 7.13 -8.00 -13.31
N MET A 589 6.02 -7.84 -12.59
CA MET A 589 4.91 -8.77 -12.62
C MET A 589 3.65 -8.13 -13.19
N PRO A 590 2.90 -8.84 -14.06
CA PRO A 590 1.53 -8.45 -14.39
C PRO A 590 0.67 -8.30 -13.12
N PRO A 591 -0.34 -7.42 -13.11
CA PRO A 591 -1.28 -7.31 -11.99
C PRO A 591 -1.88 -8.65 -11.57
N GLY A 592 -1.99 -8.88 -10.25
CA GLY A 592 -2.54 -10.11 -9.68
C GLY A 592 -1.61 -11.34 -9.70
N LYS A 593 -0.40 -11.21 -10.27
CA LYS A 593 0.68 -12.22 -10.19
C LYS A 593 1.77 -11.78 -9.20
N TYR A 594 2.55 -12.75 -8.72
CA TYR A 594 3.54 -12.55 -7.67
C TYR A 594 4.82 -13.32 -7.95
N VAL A 595 5.95 -12.74 -7.56
CA VAL A 595 7.24 -13.44 -7.45
C VAL A 595 7.19 -14.32 -6.19
N GLY A 596 7.66 -15.57 -6.31
CA GLY A 596 7.80 -16.46 -5.16
C GLY A 596 8.80 -15.91 -4.14
N LYS A 597 8.62 -16.27 -2.86
CA LYS A 597 9.51 -15.81 -1.79
C LYS A 597 10.86 -16.52 -1.89
N THR A 598 11.93 -15.75 -1.72
CA THR A 598 13.29 -16.28 -1.54
C THR A 598 13.51 -16.78 -0.10
N LYS A 599 14.73 -17.20 0.24
CA LYS A 599 15.11 -17.42 1.64
C LYS A 599 15.08 -16.07 2.38
N GLN A 600 14.75 -16.08 3.67
CA GLN A 600 14.92 -14.89 4.50
C GLN A 600 16.41 -14.59 4.65
N PHE A 601 16.80 -13.33 4.51
CA PHE A 601 18.21 -12.97 4.68
C PHE A 601 18.59 -12.98 6.16
N ALA A 602 17.78 -12.37 7.04
CA ALA A 602 17.96 -12.41 8.49
C ALA A 602 16.93 -13.35 9.15
N PRO A 603 17.33 -14.14 10.16
CA PRO A 603 16.41 -15.02 10.88
C PRO A 603 15.38 -14.21 11.66
N LYS A 604 14.23 -14.83 11.93
CA LYS A 604 13.18 -14.25 12.76
C LYS A 604 13.55 -14.35 14.24
N ARG A 605 13.49 -13.22 14.96
CA ARG A 605 13.61 -13.17 16.43
C ARG A 605 12.25 -13.22 17.14
N ALA A 606 11.31 -12.38 16.75
CA ALA A 606 9.95 -12.30 17.31
C ALA A 606 8.96 -11.75 16.25
N ARG A 607 7.68 -11.63 16.60
CA ARG A 607 6.65 -11.01 15.75
C ARG A 607 5.62 -10.27 16.62
N PRO A 608 4.97 -9.22 16.10
CA PRO A 608 5.25 -8.59 14.82
C PRO A 608 6.52 -7.72 14.86
N THR A 609 7.15 -7.53 13.70
CA THR A 609 8.27 -6.60 13.54
C THR A 609 7.79 -5.22 13.06
N SER A 610 8.54 -4.17 13.36
CA SER A 610 8.30 -2.78 12.94
C SER A 610 9.64 -2.05 12.88
N GLY A 611 9.78 -1.05 12.01
CA GLY A 611 11.04 -0.31 11.85
C GLY A 611 12.21 -1.18 11.37
N ALA A 612 13.07 -0.64 10.52
CA ALA A 612 14.30 -1.33 10.15
C ALA A 612 15.41 -0.34 9.83
N GLU A 613 16.63 -0.62 10.28
CA GLU A 613 17.77 0.27 10.06
C GLU A 613 19.09 -0.51 10.04
N PHE A 614 20.09 0.00 9.32
CA PHE A 614 21.46 -0.53 9.35
C PHE A 614 22.34 0.31 10.27
N ILE A 615 23.13 -0.36 11.11
CA ILE A 615 24.15 0.29 11.94
C ILE A 615 25.22 0.89 11.02
N SER A 616 25.27 2.21 10.97
CA SER A 616 26.19 2.99 10.13
C SER A 616 26.60 4.28 10.84
N SER A 617 27.14 4.16 12.06
CA SER A 617 27.55 5.30 12.87
C SER A 617 28.84 5.01 13.61
N ARG A 618 29.86 5.85 13.45
CA ARG A 618 31.13 5.73 14.19
C ARG A 618 30.98 5.86 15.71
N HIS A 619 29.87 6.44 16.18
CA HIS A 619 29.51 6.47 17.59
C HIS A 619 29.26 5.05 18.14
N PHE A 620 28.78 4.12 17.30
CA PHE A 620 28.56 2.73 17.68
C PHE A 620 29.85 1.91 17.48
N PRO A 621 30.03 0.79 18.22
CA PRO A 621 31.18 -0.09 18.09
C PRO A 621 31.46 -0.55 16.65
N GLU A 622 32.74 -0.75 16.32
CA GLU A 622 33.18 -1.07 14.95
C GLU A 622 32.71 -2.46 14.53
N GLU A 623 32.72 -3.40 15.47
CA GLU A 623 32.25 -4.75 15.28
C GLU A 623 30.75 -4.83 14.95
N LEU A 624 29.95 -3.79 15.23
CA LEU A 624 28.51 -3.75 14.97
C LEU A 624 28.15 -3.11 13.63
N GLN A 625 29.09 -2.46 12.94
CA GLN A 625 28.81 -1.76 11.68
C GLN A 625 28.30 -2.73 10.61
N GLY A 626 27.30 -2.29 9.84
CA GLY A 626 26.60 -3.12 8.85
C GLY A 626 25.60 -4.11 9.46
N GLY A 627 25.40 -4.10 10.79
CA GLY A 627 24.36 -4.89 11.45
C GLY A 627 22.94 -4.41 11.08
N TYR A 628 22.02 -5.34 10.85
CA TYR A 628 20.62 -5.07 10.55
C TYR A 628 19.78 -5.07 11.83
N MET A 629 19.15 -3.94 12.12
CA MET A 629 18.26 -3.74 13.25
C MET A 629 16.80 -3.84 12.84
N VAL A 630 15.98 -4.45 13.71
CA VAL A 630 14.53 -4.53 13.54
C VAL A 630 13.84 -4.49 14.91
N ASN A 631 12.80 -3.67 15.05
CA ASN A 631 12.01 -3.60 16.29
C ASN A 631 10.96 -4.70 16.33
N ASN A 632 10.50 -5.00 17.54
CA ASN A 632 9.39 -5.89 17.81
C ASN A 632 8.49 -5.30 18.91
N VAL A 633 7.18 -5.48 18.75
CA VAL A 633 6.18 -4.79 19.58
C VAL A 633 5.27 -5.72 20.38
N ILE A 634 5.29 -7.05 20.18
CA ILE A 634 4.52 -8.02 20.97
C ILE A 634 5.41 -9.18 21.40
N GLY A 635 5.29 -9.58 22.67
CA GLY A 635 5.99 -10.73 23.27
C GLY A 635 7.47 -10.44 23.56
N PHE A 636 8.17 -9.84 22.61
CA PHE A 636 9.46 -9.19 22.79
C PHE A 636 9.29 -7.70 22.46
N HIS A 637 9.46 -6.82 23.44
CA HIS A 637 9.36 -5.37 23.28
C HIS A 637 10.79 -4.82 23.21
N GLY A 638 11.32 -4.64 22.01
CA GLY A 638 12.72 -4.24 21.86
C GLY A 638 13.26 -4.26 20.43
N THR A 639 14.57 -4.10 20.31
CA THR A 639 15.29 -3.99 19.04
C THR A 639 16.34 -5.08 18.96
N SER A 640 16.29 -5.91 17.92
CA SER A 640 17.23 -7.01 17.69
C SER A 640 18.26 -6.66 16.61
N ILE A 641 19.49 -7.14 16.76
CA ILE A 641 20.60 -6.94 15.82
C ILE A 641 20.94 -8.27 15.12
N HIS A 642 21.12 -8.20 13.81
CA HIS A 642 21.55 -9.32 12.98
C HIS A 642 22.82 -8.97 12.21
N ASN A 643 23.81 -9.88 12.19
CA ASN A 643 24.92 -9.76 11.24
C ASN A 643 24.41 -10.09 9.84
N VAL A 644 24.89 -9.39 8.82
CA VAL A 644 24.56 -9.65 7.41
C VAL A 644 25.85 -9.89 6.64
N ARG A 645 25.89 -10.96 5.83
CA ARG A 645 27.02 -11.30 4.97
C ARG A 645 26.54 -11.72 3.58
N GLU A 646 27.40 -11.50 2.58
CA GLU A 646 27.12 -11.95 1.22
C GLU A 646 27.07 -13.48 1.13
N ASP A 647 26.16 -13.99 0.30
CA ASP A 647 25.97 -15.41 0.00
C ASP A 647 25.65 -15.58 -1.49
N GLY A 648 26.69 -15.78 -2.30
CA GLY A 648 26.57 -15.77 -3.76
C GLY A 648 26.07 -14.42 -4.27
N SER A 649 24.93 -14.40 -4.97
CA SER A 649 24.28 -13.16 -5.38
C SER A 649 23.55 -12.44 -4.26
N GLY A 650 23.14 -13.14 -3.20
CA GLY A 650 22.30 -12.61 -2.13
C GLY A 650 23.00 -12.44 -0.79
N PHE A 651 22.22 -12.60 0.28
CA PHE A 651 22.63 -12.29 1.65
C PHE A 651 22.10 -13.33 2.64
N THR A 652 22.93 -13.71 3.60
CA THR A 652 22.49 -14.48 4.77
C THR A 652 22.89 -13.75 6.04
N GLY A 653 22.13 -13.94 7.09
CA GLY A 653 22.35 -13.31 8.37
C GLY A 653 22.10 -14.25 9.54
N GLU A 654 22.49 -13.79 10.71
CA GLU A 654 22.42 -14.50 11.98
C GLU A 654 22.05 -13.51 13.08
N HIS A 655 21.23 -13.94 14.05
CA HIS A 655 20.91 -13.13 15.22
C HIS A 655 22.17 -12.98 16.07
N ARG A 656 22.52 -11.73 16.36
CA ARG A 656 23.71 -11.38 17.14
C ARG A 656 23.37 -11.15 18.60
N GLY A 657 22.23 -10.53 18.85
CA GLY A 657 21.80 -10.11 20.18
C GLY A 657 20.70 -9.07 20.10
N ASP A 658 20.25 -8.61 21.26
CA ASP A 658 19.21 -7.60 21.38
C ASP A 658 19.89 -6.29 21.84
N LEU A 659 19.72 -5.20 21.08
CA LEU A 659 20.23 -3.86 21.43
C LEU A 659 19.58 -3.39 22.73
N LEU A 660 18.27 -3.61 22.81
CA LEU A 660 17.47 -3.33 23.99
C LEU A 660 16.29 -4.28 24.08
N SER A 661 15.78 -4.43 25.30
CA SER A 661 14.47 -5.02 25.60
C SER A 661 13.85 -4.31 26.79
N SER A 662 12.53 -4.18 26.85
CA SER A 662 11.83 -3.59 27.98
C SER A 662 10.92 -4.60 28.69
N ARG A 663 10.80 -4.45 30.02
CA ARG A 663 9.80 -5.13 30.84
C ARG A 663 8.47 -4.40 30.89
N ASP A 664 8.42 -3.15 30.42
CA ASP A 664 7.19 -2.39 30.28
C ASP A 664 6.29 -3.07 29.23
N PRO A 665 5.10 -3.54 29.61
CA PRO A 665 4.19 -4.19 28.68
C PRO A 665 3.57 -3.23 27.66
N ASN A 666 3.70 -1.91 27.84
CA ASN A 666 3.16 -0.87 26.97
C ASN A 666 4.22 -0.27 26.03
N PHE A 667 5.52 -0.54 26.24
CA PHE A 667 6.57 -0.15 25.29
C PHE A 667 6.37 -0.84 23.93
N ARG A 668 6.20 -0.03 22.87
CA ARG A 668 5.94 -0.43 21.49
C ARG A 668 6.89 0.32 20.54
N PRO A 669 8.14 -0.16 20.35
CA PRO A 669 9.06 0.48 19.43
C PRO A 669 8.60 0.29 17.98
N VAL A 670 8.11 1.36 17.35
CA VAL A 670 7.51 1.30 16.00
C VAL A 670 8.46 1.77 14.91
N ASP A 671 9.45 2.61 15.23
CA ASP A 671 10.42 3.12 14.26
C ASP A 671 11.80 3.42 14.90
N LEU A 672 12.85 3.50 14.07
CA LEU A 672 14.22 3.81 14.50
C LEU A 672 15.05 4.47 13.38
N GLU A 673 15.84 5.49 13.71
CA GLU A 673 16.71 6.20 12.75
C GLU A 673 17.94 6.81 13.46
N PHE A 674 19.09 6.82 12.78
CA PHE A 674 20.31 7.51 13.28
C PHE A 674 20.22 9.03 13.10
N ALA A 675 20.48 9.74 14.19
CA ALA A 675 20.58 11.20 14.24
C ALA A 675 21.90 11.72 13.60
N PRO A 676 21.98 13.03 13.28
CA PRO A 676 23.22 13.63 12.74
C PRO A 676 24.45 13.51 13.61
N ASP A 677 24.28 13.34 14.92
CA ASP A 677 25.34 13.14 15.89
C ASP A 677 25.74 11.66 16.04
N GLY A 678 25.15 10.78 15.23
CA GLY A 678 25.44 9.35 15.23
C GLY A 678 24.77 8.55 16.37
N SER A 679 23.98 9.18 17.24
CA SER A 679 23.11 8.46 18.19
C SER A 679 21.89 7.87 17.48
N LEU A 680 21.29 6.83 18.06
CA LEU A 680 20.10 6.17 17.49
C LEU A 680 18.86 6.63 18.24
N TYR A 681 17.80 7.00 17.52
CA TYR A 681 16.51 7.34 18.11
C TYR A 681 15.54 6.19 17.91
N ILE A 682 14.65 5.98 18.89
CA ILE A 682 13.62 4.94 18.87
C ILE A 682 12.29 5.58 19.24
N LEU A 683 11.31 5.38 18.36
CA LEU A 683 9.97 5.89 18.50
C LEU A 683 9.10 4.86 19.22
N ASP A 684 8.57 5.24 20.38
CA ASP A 684 7.70 4.40 21.19
C ASP A 684 6.25 4.85 21.07
N TRP A 685 5.43 3.99 20.48
CA TRP A 685 3.99 4.19 20.38
C TRP A 685 3.29 4.13 21.75
N HIS A 686 3.95 3.55 22.77
CA HIS A 686 3.53 3.48 24.17
C HIS A 686 2.06 3.04 24.37
N ASN A 687 1.64 1.97 23.70
CA ASN A 687 0.23 1.59 23.64
C ASN A 687 -0.08 0.19 24.25
N PRO A 688 -1.04 0.09 25.18
CA PRO A 688 -1.40 -1.18 25.83
C PRO A 688 -2.18 -2.12 24.91
N LEU A 689 -2.96 -1.58 23.96
CA LEU A 689 -3.96 -2.32 23.18
C LEU A 689 -3.78 -2.09 21.68
N ILE A 690 -2.94 -2.94 21.08
CA ILE A 690 -2.55 -2.86 19.66
C ILE A 690 -3.13 -3.99 18.79
N GLY A 691 -3.99 -4.84 19.35
CA GLY A 691 -4.66 -5.91 18.59
C GLY A 691 -5.97 -5.41 17.98
N HIS A 692 -6.27 -5.78 16.73
CA HIS A 692 -7.45 -5.28 16.00
C HIS A 692 -8.50 -6.36 15.70
N MET A 693 -8.21 -7.61 16.06
CA MET A 693 -9.15 -8.73 15.94
C MET A 693 -9.68 -9.20 17.29
N GLN A 694 -8.90 -8.99 18.35
CA GLN A 694 -9.17 -9.46 19.70
C GLN A 694 -10.00 -8.47 20.52
N HIS A 695 -9.94 -7.19 20.16
CA HIS A 695 -10.57 -6.08 20.87
C HIS A 695 -11.32 -5.22 19.87
N SER A 696 -12.46 -4.65 20.30
CA SER A 696 -13.15 -3.66 19.47
C SER A 696 -12.21 -2.51 19.14
N THR A 697 -12.31 -1.98 17.94
CA THR A 697 -11.66 -0.73 17.53
C THR A 697 -12.22 0.49 18.26
N ARG A 698 -13.34 0.34 18.98
CA ARG A 698 -13.95 1.33 19.89
C ARG A 698 -13.81 0.95 21.36
N ASP A 699 -12.93 0.01 21.68
CA ASP A 699 -12.69 -0.36 23.08
C ASP A 699 -12.24 0.89 23.87
N PRO A 700 -12.88 1.24 24.98
CA PRO A 700 -12.57 2.45 25.74
C PRO A 700 -11.17 2.42 26.37
N LYS A 701 -10.49 1.27 26.38
CA LYS A 701 -9.10 1.13 26.83
C LYS A 701 -8.06 1.30 25.71
N ARG A 702 -8.46 1.65 24.49
CA ARG A 702 -7.50 2.07 23.46
C ARG A 702 -6.92 3.42 23.83
N ASP A 703 -5.59 3.48 23.80
CA ASP A 703 -4.89 4.71 24.11
C ASP A 703 -4.82 5.65 22.91
N HIS A 704 -5.02 6.94 23.21
CA HIS A 704 -4.99 8.04 22.26
C HIS A 704 -4.11 9.20 22.75
N ASP A 705 -3.38 9.01 23.85
CA ASP A 705 -2.79 10.11 24.63
C ASP A 705 -1.31 9.93 24.98
N HIS A 706 -0.71 8.75 24.74
CA HIS A 706 0.68 8.47 25.12
C HIS A 706 1.61 8.30 23.91
N GLY A 707 2.90 8.51 24.14
CA GLY A 707 3.93 8.43 23.11
C GLY A 707 5.26 8.96 23.62
N ARG A 708 6.36 8.25 23.33
CA ARG A 708 7.70 8.61 23.82
C ARG A 708 8.76 8.46 22.75
N ILE A 709 9.84 9.20 22.92
CA ILE A 709 11.02 9.12 22.06
C ILE A 709 12.24 8.90 22.95
N TYR A 710 13.02 7.87 22.62
CA TYR A 710 14.24 7.55 23.33
C TYR A 710 15.46 7.71 22.44
N ARG A 711 16.57 8.16 23.04
CA ARG A 711 17.89 8.28 22.42
C ARG A 711 18.82 7.21 22.99
N VAL A 712 19.55 6.54 22.11
CA VAL A 712 20.50 5.47 22.44
C VAL A 712 21.91 5.88 22.04
N THR A 713 22.83 5.80 22.99
CA THR A 713 24.25 6.18 22.87
C THR A 713 25.19 5.07 23.33
N TYR A 714 26.46 5.14 22.94
CA TYR A 714 27.55 4.30 23.42
C TYR A 714 28.63 5.20 24.07
N PRO A 715 28.55 5.46 25.39
CA PRO A 715 29.31 6.53 26.04
C PRO A 715 30.85 6.44 25.95
N GLU A 716 31.42 5.26 25.72
CA GLU A 716 32.88 5.10 25.57
C GLU A 716 33.40 5.63 24.21
N ARG A 717 32.51 6.00 23.28
CA ARG A 717 32.86 6.58 21.98
C ARG A 717 32.26 7.98 21.86
N PRO A 718 32.97 8.94 21.26
CA PRO A 718 32.42 10.28 21.07
C PRO A 718 31.21 10.25 20.14
N LEU A 719 30.29 11.19 20.33
CA LEU A 719 29.27 11.49 19.33
C LEU A 719 29.95 11.95 18.04
N VAL A 720 29.31 11.67 16.90
CA VAL A 720 29.73 12.17 15.60
C VAL A 720 29.49 13.68 15.58
N LYS A 721 30.45 14.45 15.09
CA LYS A 721 30.24 15.88 14.87
C LYS A 721 29.39 16.06 13.60
N PRO A 722 28.17 16.63 13.68
CA PRO A 722 27.32 16.77 12.51
C PRO A 722 27.98 17.62 11.40
N VAL A 723 27.91 17.14 10.16
CA VAL A 723 28.30 17.92 8.98
C VAL A 723 27.17 18.88 8.62
N LYS A 724 27.50 20.11 8.22
CA LYS A 724 26.50 21.07 7.74
C LYS A 724 25.91 20.58 6.40
N ILE A 725 24.60 20.34 6.37
CA ILE A 725 23.86 19.97 5.15
C ILE A 725 22.94 21.11 4.70
N ALA A 726 22.02 21.57 5.56
CA ALA A 726 21.12 22.66 5.19
C ALA A 726 21.88 23.95 4.84
N GLY A 727 21.63 24.48 3.64
CA GLY A 727 22.29 25.69 3.13
C GLY A 727 23.80 25.53 2.91
N ALA A 728 24.30 24.30 2.79
CA ALA A 728 25.68 24.02 2.39
C ALA A 728 25.87 24.25 0.87
N SER A 729 27.09 24.57 0.44
CA SER A 729 27.43 24.64 -0.99
C SER A 729 27.51 23.24 -1.61
N ILE A 730 27.45 23.15 -2.94
CA ILE A 730 27.66 21.88 -3.67
C ILE A 730 28.97 21.21 -3.21
N ASP A 731 30.08 21.97 -3.13
CA ASP A 731 31.39 21.43 -2.72
C ASP A 731 31.34 20.85 -1.29
N GLN A 732 30.62 21.50 -0.37
CA GLN A 732 30.43 21.01 1.01
C GLN A 732 29.55 19.74 1.05
N LEU A 733 28.50 19.69 0.23
CA LEU A 733 27.62 18.53 0.12
C LEU A 733 28.35 17.33 -0.49
N LEU A 734 29.19 17.55 -1.51
CA LEU A 734 30.05 16.50 -2.08
C LEU A 734 31.06 15.99 -1.05
N LYS A 735 31.64 16.87 -0.22
CA LYS A 735 32.48 16.46 0.90
C LYS A 735 31.71 15.61 1.92
N ALA A 736 30.44 15.91 2.17
CA ALA A 736 29.58 15.12 3.07
C ALA A 736 29.27 13.71 2.52
N LEU A 737 29.39 13.48 1.20
CA LEU A 737 29.28 12.13 0.61
C LEU A 737 30.48 11.23 0.93
N GLU A 738 31.56 11.77 1.53
CA GLU A 738 32.71 10.98 1.98
C GLU A 738 32.50 10.40 3.40
N GLU A 739 31.49 10.86 4.14
CA GLU A 739 31.23 10.40 5.51
C GLU A 739 30.79 8.94 5.53
N PRO A 740 31.21 8.13 6.52
CA PRO A 740 30.79 6.73 6.64
C PRO A 740 29.31 6.59 7.03
N GLU A 741 28.72 7.60 7.69
CA GLU A 741 27.32 7.59 8.11
C GLU A 741 26.35 7.60 6.92
N ILE A 742 25.58 6.52 6.73
CA ILE A 742 24.61 6.40 5.62
C ILE A 742 23.58 7.53 5.68
N ARG A 743 23.06 7.85 6.88
CA ARG A 743 22.07 8.93 7.06
C ARG A 743 22.63 10.33 6.81
N THR A 744 23.94 10.55 6.94
CA THR A 744 24.57 11.80 6.52
C THR A 744 24.58 11.93 4.99
N ARG A 745 25.01 10.87 4.29
CA ARG A 745 24.99 10.85 2.82
C ARG A 745 23.56 10.88 2.26
N TYR A 746 22.61 10.25 2.94
CA TYR A 746 21.18 10.32 2.63
C TYR A 746 20.67 11.77 2.58
N ARG A 747 20.95 12.55 3.65
CA ARG A 747 20.61 13.98 3.74
C ARG A 747 21.37 14.83 2.72
N ALA A 748 22.66 14.54 2.48
CA ALA A 748 23.46 15.22 1.47
C ALA A 748 22.88 15.02 0.06
N ARG A 749 22.54 13.79 -0.33
CA ARG A 749 21.87 13.49 -1.61
C ARG A 749 20.52 14.19 -1.72
N ARG A 750 19.74 14.27 -0.63
CA ARG A 750 18.49 15.02 -0.59
C ARG A 750 18.70 16.50 -0.89
N GLU A 751 19.71 17.13 -0.31
CA GLU A 751 20.01 18.55 -0.58
C GLU A 751 20.57 18.75 -2.00
N LEU A 752 21.42 17.85 -2.49
CA LEU A 752 21.98 17.92 -3.85
C LEU A 752 20.90 17.89 -4.94
N ARG A 753 19.77 17.19 -4.70
CA ARG A 753 18.64 17.13 -5.65
C ARG A 753 17.95 18.48 -5.90
N LYS A 754 18.21 19.52 -5.10
CA LYS A 754 17.72 20.89 -5.35
C LYS A 754 18.45 21.58 -6.51
N TYR A 755 19.61 21.07 -6.93
CA TYR A 755 20.41 21.65 -8.01
C TYR A 755 20.16 20.93 -9.34
N SER A 756 20.26 21.68 -10.44
CA SER A 756 20.20 21.09 -11.78
C SER A 756 21.42 20.20 -12.05
N ALA A 757 21.24 19.21 -12.92
CA ALA A 757 22.34 18.36 -13.35
C ALA A 757 23.48 19.16 -14.01
N GLU A 758 23.15 20.23 -14.74
CA GLU A 758 24.11 21.13 -15.38
C GLU A 758 25.00 21.84 -14.35
N ALA A 759 24.46 22.18 -13.18
CA ALA A 759 25.22 22.80 -12.10
C ALA A 759 26.07 21.77 -11.32
N LEU A 760 25.56 20.54 -11.16
CA LEU A 760 26.21 19.50 -10.37
C LEU A 760 27.36 18.81 -11.11
N LEU A 761 27.19 18.47 -12.38
CA LEU A 761 28.08 17.56 -13.10
C LEU A 761 29.55 18.03 -13.11
N PRO A 762 29.90 19.30 -13.44
CA PRO A 762 31.29 19.73 -13.44
C PRO A 762 31.94 19.67 -12.05
N LYS A 763 31.15 19.94 -11.00
CA LYS A 763 31.62 19.87 -9.60
C LYS A 763 31.85 18.43 -9.15
N ILE A 764 30.96 17.52 -9.54
CA ILE A 764 31.08 16.09 -9.26
C ILE A 764 32.31 15.51 -9.95
N GLN A 765 32.55 15.86 -11.21
CA GLN A 765 33.73 15.40 -11.96
C GLN A 765 35.02 15.89 -11.30
N ALA A 766 35.11 17.19 -11.01
CA ALA A 766 36.29 17.75 -10.31
C ALA A 766 36.50 17.11 -8.93
N TRP A 767 35.44 16.90 -8.16
CA TRP A 767 35.52 16.21 -6.87
C TRP A 767 36.02 14.77 -7.01
N LEU A 768 35.54 14.03 -8.01
CA LEU A 768 35.96 12.64 -8.23
C LEU A 768 37.42 12.54 -8.69
N GLU A 769 37.88 13.48 -9.53
CA GLU A 769 39.29 13.57 -9.98
C GLU A 769 40.28 13.79 -8.82
N GLU A 770 39.84 14.44 -7.73
CA GLU A 770 40.66 14.62 -6.52
C GLU A 770 40.75 13.35 -5.65
N LYS A 771 39.94 12.31 -5.90
CA LYS A 771 39.93 11.10 -5.08
C LYS A 771 41.09 10.17 -5.48
N ASP A 772 41.74 9.60 -4.46
CA ASP A 772 42.75 8.56 -4.66
C ASP A 772 42.09 7.27 -5.20
N THR A 773 42.39 6.92 -6.44
CA THR A 773 41.87 5.71 -7.11
C THR A 773 42.35 4.41 -6.45
N ALA A 774 43.41 4.46 -5.63
CA ALA A 774 43.89 3.32 -4.85
C ALA A 774 43.16 3.17 -3.50
N SER A 775 42.33 4.14 -3.09
CA SER A 775 41.57 4.08 -1.85
C SER A 775 40.51 2.97 -1.90
N PRO A 776 40.32 2.19 -0.81
CA PRO A 776 39.24 1.19 -0.76
C PRO A 776 37.83 1.82 -0.82
N ARG A 777 37.70 3.14 -0.64
CA ARG A 777 36.44 3.87 -0.77
C ARG A 777 36.25 4.54 -2.13
N TYR A 778 37.23 4.49 -3.04
CA TYR A 778 37.12 5.15 -4.35
C TYR A 778 35.86 4.72 -5.11
N GLU A 779 35.60 3.42 -5.20
CA GLU A 779 34.45 2.93 -5.97
C GLU A 779 33.11 3.26 -5.32
N HIS A 780 33.09 3.47 -4.00
CA HIS A 780 31.93 3.99 -3.30
C HIS A 780 31.72 5.48 -3.66
N HIS A 781 32.77 6.30 -3.70
CA HIS A 781 32.67 7.69 -4.16
C HIS A 781 32.23 7.79 -5.63
N LEU A 782 32.73 6.90 -6.50
CA LEU A 782 32.26 6.78 -7.89
C LEU A 782 30.76 6.49 -7.94
N LEU A 783 30.27 5.61 -7.06
CA LEU A 783 28.85 5.29 -6.98
C LEU A 783 28.01 6.45 -6.44
N GLU A 784 28.49 7.18 -5.43
CA GLU A 784 27.84 8.40 -4.91
C GLU A 784 27.77 9.49 -6.00
N ALA A 785 28.82 9.65 -6.81
CA ALA A 785 28.82 10.54 -7.98
C ALA A 785 27.73 10.16 -9.02
N LEU A 786 27.62 8.86 -9.33
CA LEU A 786 26.59 8.37 -10.25
C LEU A 786 25.18 8.57 -9.69
N TRP A 787 24.96 8.29 -8.40
CA TRP A 787 23.64 8.48 -7.77
C TRP A 787 23.25 9.95 -7.68
N ALA A 788 24.17 10.84 -7.33
CA ALA A 788 23.91 12.28 -7.25
C ALA A 788 23.44 12.85 -8.60
N THR A 789 24.11 12.48 -9.70
CA THR A 789 23.71 12.91 -11.06
C THR A 789 22.39 12.26 -11.50
N ALA A 790 22.23 10.94 -11.30
CA ALA A 790 21.01 10.24 -11.64
C ALA A 790 19.78 10.76 -10.86
N GLY A 791 19.98 11.16 -9.60
CA GLY A 791 18.96 11.74 -8.74
C GLY A 791 18.55 13.17 -9.12
N SER A 792 19.43 13.93 -9.79
CA SER A 792 19.08 15.21 -10.43
C SER A 792 18.51 15.05 -11.84
N GLY A 793 18.15 13.82 -12.24
CA GLY A 793 17.43 13.54 -13.48
C GLY A 793 18.27 13.26 -14.73
N LYS A 794 19.60 13.35 -14.62
CA LYS A 794 20.50 13.16 -15.76
C LYS A 794 21.56 12.14 -15.41
N VAL A 795 21.56 11.02 -16.12
CA VAL A 795 22.60 10.01 -15.95
C VAL A 795 23.78 10.39 -16.83
N ASP A 796 24.93 10.64 -16.20
CA ASP A 796 26.17 10.89 -16.93
C ASP A 796 26.67 9.59 -17.59
N PRO A 797 26.84 9.54 -18.92
CA PRO A 797 27.24 8.32 -19.61
C PRO A 797 28.63 7.81 -19.23
N GLU A 798 29.55 8.72 -18.89
CA GLU A 798 30.93 8.37 -18.56
C GLU A 798 31.01 7.76 -17.16
N LEU A 799 30.40 8.42 -16.15
CA LEU A 799 30.27 7.87 -14.80
C LEU A 799 29.53 6.52 -14.81
N LEU A 800 28.48 6.39 -15.63
CA LEU A 800 27.75 5.13 -15.75
C LEU A 800 28.62 4.02 -16.33
N ASP A 801 29.39 4.29 -17.39
CA ASP A 801 30.30 3.28 -17.94
C ASP A 801 31.42 2.94 -16.95
N GLN A 802 32.02 3.92 -16.28
CA GLN A 802 33.01 3.68 -15.23
C GLN A 802 32.44 2.77 -14.12
N ALA A 803 31.24 3.07 -13.62
CA ALA A 803 30.59 2.26 -12.59
C ALA A 803 30.24 0.85 -13.06
N LEU A 804 29.84 0.66 -14.32
CA LEU A 804 29.60 -0.66 -14.92
C LEU A 804 30.89 -1.46 -15.18
N ASN A 805 32.06 -0.84 -15.12
CA ASN A 805 33.37 -1.49 -15.22
C ASN A 805 34.14 -1.52 -13.89
N ALA A 806 33.55 -1.05 -12.79
CA ALA A 806 34.19 -1.05 -11.47
C ALA A 806 34.57 -2.46 -11.03
N SER A 807 35.60 -2.60 -10.18
CA SER A 807 36.05 -3.88 -9.65
C SER A 807 35.06 -4.49 -8.65
N ALA A 808 34.43 -3.68 -7.78
CA ALA A 808 33.37 -4.10 -6.89
C ALA A 808 32.08 -4.43 -7.66
N HIS A 809 31.59 -5.67 -7.46
CA HIS A 809 30.32 -6.09 -8.03
C HIS A 809 29.12 -5.31 -7.44
N GLN A 810 29.26 -4.76 -6.23
CA GLN A 810 28.24 -3.91 -5.61
C GLN A 810 27.98 -2.66 -6.45
N VAL A 811 29.04 -2.00 -6.92
CA VAL A 811 28.95 -0.80 -7.76
C VAL A 811 28.36 -1.12 -9.13
N ARG A 812 28.82 -2.21 -9.76
CA ARG A 812 28.26 -2.66 -11.04
C ARG A 812 26.77 -3.01 -10.92
N ALA A 813 26.35 -3.67 -9.84
CA ALA A 813 24.94 -4.00 -9.60
C ALA A 813 24.09 -2.75 -9.36
N ALA A 814 24.57 -1.79 -8.56
CA ALA A 814 23.87 -0.52 -8.33
C ALA A 814 23.77 0.35 -9.60
N ALA A 815 24.80 0.33 -10.45
CA ALA A 815 24.77 0.99 -11.76
C ALA A 815 23.69 0.39 -12.68
N VAL A 816 23.44 -0.93 -12.60
CA VAL A 816 22.33 -1.56 -13.33
C VAL A 816 20.96 -1.08 -12.84
N ASP A 817 20.80 -0.83 -11.54
CA ASP A 817 19.56 -0.23 -11.02
C ASP A 817 19.37 1.21 -11.54
N VAL A 818 20.45 2.00 -11.67
CA VAL A 818 20.38 3.31 -12.36
C VAL A 818 19.89 3.12 -13.80
N VAL A 819 20.42 2.15 -14.55
CA VAL A 819 19.93 1.85 -15.92
C VAL A 819 18.45 1.46 -15.91
N ARG A 820 18.00 0.64 -14.96
CA ARG A 820 16.60 0.21 -14.82
C ARG A 820 15.66 1.40 -14.63
N PHE A 821 15.94 2.24 -13.64
CA PHE A 821 15.05 3.34 -13.24
C PHE A 821 15.14 4.55 -14.16
N ARG A 822 16.26 4.71 -14.89
CA ARG A 822 16.48 5.79 -15.86
C ARG A 822 16.50 5.30 -17.32
N LYS A 823 16.00 4.10 -17.62
CA LYS A 823 15.99 3.53 -18.99
C LYS A 823 15.40 4.45 -20.06
N HIS A 824 14.46 5.31 -19.68
CA HIS A 824 13.77 6.23 -20.58
C HIS A 824 14.59 7.48 -20.92
N THR A 825 15.67 7.76 -20.17
CA THR A 825 16.64 8.83 -20.47
C THR A 825 17.98 8.30 -20.99
N ILE A 826 18.22 6.99 -20.98
CA ILE A 826 19.46 6.34 -21.44
C ILE A 826 19.21 5.65 -22.80
N PRO A 827 19.68 6.21 -23.93
CA PRO A 827 19.41 5.63 -25.26
C PRO A 827 19.95 4.20 -25.45
N ASN A 828 21.14 3.89 -24.91
CA ASN A 828 21.79 2.57 -25.04
C ASN A 828 21.51 1.63 -23.86
N HIS A 829 20.38 1.79 -23.14
CA HIS A 829 20.09 0.96 -21.97
C HIS A 829 20.14 -0.55 -22.28
N THR A 830 19.65 -0.99 -23.44
CA THR A 830 19.69 -2.41 -23.85
C THR A 830 21.12 -2.95 -23.94
N GLY A 831 22.04 -2.21 -24.56
CA GLY A 831 23.44 -2.63 -24.70
C GLY A 831 24.15 -2.73 -23.35
N LEU A 832 23.90 -1.76 -22.47
CA LEU A 832 24.44 -1.74 -21.11
C LEU A 832 23.93 -2.93 -20.27
N LEU A 833 22.63 -3.24 -20.37
CA LEU A 833 22.04 -4.38 -19.68
C LEU A 833 22.53 -5.72 -20.23
N LEU A 834 22.79 -5.84 -21.53
CA LEU A 834 23.40 -7.04 -22.12
C LEU A 834 24.82 -7.29 -21.60
N LYS A 835 25.62 -6.23 -21.46
CA LYS A 835 26.95 -6.28 -20.84
C LYS A 835 26.85 -6.80 -19.41
N ALA A 836 25.98 -6.20 -18.59
CA ALA A 836 25.77 -6.60 -17.20
C ALA A 836 25.20 -8.03 -17.04
N ALA A 837 24.35 -8.48 -17.97
CA ALA A 837 23.86 -9.85 -17.99
C ALA A 837 24.98 -10.89 -18.20
N SER A 838 26.11 -10.49 -18.78
CA SER A 838 27.26 -11.38 -19.02
C SER A 838 28.33 -11.27 -17.94
N ASP A 839 28.08 -10.49 -16.88
CA ASP A 839 29.04 -10.26 -15.79
C ASP A 839 29.46 -11.55 -15.08
N SER A 840 30.69 -11.60 -14.57
CA SER A 840 31.20 -12.75 -13.83
C SER A 840 30.49 -12.93 -12.48
N HIS A 841 30.05 -11.85 -11.84
CA HIS A 841 29.40 -11.90 -10.54
C HIS A 841 27.89 -12.13 -10.66
N PRO A 842 27.31 -13.12 -9.94
CA PRO A 842 25.90 -13.49 -10.07
C PRO A 842 24.93 -12.37 -9.64
N ARG A 843 25.31 -11.48 -8.71
CA ARG A 843 24.47 -10.32 -8.32
C ARG A 843 24.24 -9.34 -9.46
N VAL A 844 25.27 -9.05 -10.26
CA VAL A 844 25.16 -8.12 -11.40
C VAL A 844 24.25 -8.73 -12.47
N ARG A 845 24.39 -10.04 -12.73
CA ARG A 845 23.49 -10.78 -13.62
C ARG A 845 22.04 -10.78 -13.13
N LEU A 846 21.82 -10.96 -11.82
CA LEU A 846 20.49 -10.88 -11.21
C LEU A 846 19.86 -9.49 -11.41
N ALA A 847 20.62 -8.41 -11.14
CA ALA A 847 20.16 -7.04 -11.37
C ALA A 847 19.80 -6.81 -12.85
N ALA A 848 20.62 -7.31 -13.78
CA ALA A 848 20.36 -7.19 -15.22
C ALA A 848 19.11 -7.96 -15.64
N MET A 849 18.91 -9.18 -15.13
CA MET A 849 17.71 -9.98 -15.37
C MET A 849 16.44 -9.31 -14.82
N VAL A 850 16.52 -8.74 -13.62
CA VAL A 850 15.42 -7.97 -13.03
C VAL A 850 15.11 -6.76 -13.93
N ALA A 851 16.10 -5.93 -14.25
CA ALA A 851 15.94 -4.76 -15.12
C ALA A 851 15.34 -5.13 -16.50
N ALA A 852 15.80 -6.23 -17.08
CA ALA A 852 15.30 -6.74 -18.36
C ALA A 852 13.80 -7.03 -18.37
N SER A 853 13.26 -7.54 -17.25
CA SER A 853 11.81 -7.79 -17.12
C SER A 853 10.97 -6.53 -17.24
N TRP A 854 11.54 -5.35 -16.97
CA TRP A 854 10.88 -4.04 -17.05
C TRP A 854 10.94 -3.40 -18.45
N LEU A 855 11.61 -4.02 -19.42
CA LEU A 855 11.57 -3.60 -20.83
C LEU A 855 10.32 -4.13 -21.56
N ASP A 856 9.80 -5.28 -21.12
CA ASP A 856 8.59 -5.92 -21.66
C ASP A 856 8.60 -6.07 -23.19
N ASN A 857 9.71 -6.54 -23.74
CA ASN A 857 9.92 -6.68 -25.18
C ASN A 857 10.94 -7.80 -25.49
N GLU A 858 11.24 -8.00 -26.78
CA GLU A 858 12.24 -9.00 -27.21
C GLU A 858 13.63 -8.73 -26.64
N ASP A 859 14.03 -7.47 -26.43
CA ASP A 859 15.34 -7.15 -25.88
C ASP A 859 15.43 -7.54 -24.40
N GLY A 860 14.36 -7.34 -23.63
CA GLY A 860 14.25 -7.86 -22.27
C GLY A 860 14.44 -9.38 -22.21
N ALA A 861 13.81 -10.13 -23.12
CA ALA A 861 14.00 -11.58 -23.17
C ALA A 861 15.43 -12.00 -23.59
N LYS A 862 16.09 -11.25 -24.49
CA LYS A 862 17.50 -11.48 -24.85
C LYS A 862 18.42 -11.26 -23.65
N ILE A 863 18.26 -10.15 -22.92
CA ILE A 863 19.06 -9.81 -21.73
C ILE A 863 18.85 -10.86 -20.63
N ALA A 864 17.59 -11.16 -20.31
CA ALA A 864 17.26 -12.17 -19.31
C ALA A 864 17.83 -13.55 -19.70
N SER A 865 17.78 -13.92 -20.98
CA SER A 865 18.43 -15.14 -21.47
C SER A 865 19.95 -15.10 -21.28
N ALA A 866 20.61 -13.99 -21.58
CA ALA A 866 22.07 -13.88 -21.44
C ALA A 866 22.52 -14.07 -19.98
N ALA A 867 21.76 -13.53 -19.03
CA ALA A 867 22.01 -13.68 -17.59
C ALA A 867 22.01 -15.14 -17.08
N LEU A 868 21.46 -16.06 -17.87
CA LEU A 868 21.23 -17.46 -17.52
C LEU A 868 22.16 -18.44 -18.25
N GLU A 869 23.09 -17.94 -19.05
CA GLU A 869 24.12 -18.78 -19.72
C GLU A 869 25.13 -19.34 -18.71
N GLN A 870 25.34 -18.63 -17.61
CA GLN A 870 26.20 -19.05 -16.50
C GLN A 870 25.37 -19.74 -15.40
N SER A 871 26.05 -20.46 -14.49
CA SER A 871 25.39 -21.00 -13.31
C SER A 871 24.76 -19.88 -12.47
N TYR A 872 23.57 -20.16 -11.93
CA TYR A 872 22.85 -19.28 -11.01
C TYR A 872 22.65 -20.00 -9.68
N ASP A 873 22.52 -19.22 -8.61
CA ASP A 873 22.37 -19.72 -7.24
C ASP A 873 20.90 -19.74 -6.78
N MET A 874 20.69 -20.05 -5.50
CA MET A 874 19.35 -20.12 -4.94
C MET A 874 18.60 -18.78 -4.91
N TRP A 875 19.30 -17.65 -4.78
CA TRP A 875 18.71 -16.32 -4.70
C TRP A 875 18.14 -15.86 -6.04
N MET A 876 18.74 -16.33 -7.13
CA MET A 876 18.29 -16.02 -8.49
C MET A 876 17.06 -16.83 -8.95
N THR A 877 16.73 -17.93 -8.25
CA THR A 877 15.73 -18.90 -8.73
C THR A 877 14.35 -18.30 -8.94
N GLU A 878 13.80 -17.61 -7.93
CA GLU A 878 12.44 -17.06 -8.00
C GLU A 878 12.35 -15.91 -9.02
N ALA A 879 13.38 -15.06 -9.07
CA ALA A 879 13.48 -13.99 -10.05
C ALA A 879 13.53 -14.52 -11.49
N TYR A 880 14.28 -15.60 -11.70
CA TYR A 880 14.39 -16.25 -13.00
C TYR A 880 13.06 -16.85 -13.46
N GLU A 881 12.38 -17.61 -12.60
CA GLU A 881 11.07 -18.16 -12.92
C GLU A 881 10.05 -17.04 -13.18
N ALA A 882 10.05 -15.96 -12.39
CA ALA A 882 9.22 -14.81 -12.65
C ALA A 882 9.53 -14.15 -14.01
N ALA A 883 10.81 -13.96 -14.35
CA ALA A 883 11.23 -13.34 -15.61
C ALA A 883 10.81 -14.17 -16.85
N LEU A 884 10.95 -15.50 -16.80
CA LEU A 884 10.43 -16.40 -17.84
C LEU A 884 8.92 -16.25 -18.03
N GLY A 885 8.18 -16.10 -16.94
CA GLY A 885 6.73 -15.98 -16.95
C GLY A 885 6.26 -14.65 -17.53
N THR A 886 6.88 -13.55 -17.10
CA THR A 886 6.54 -12.20 -17.57
C THR A 886 6.92 -12.00 -19.04
N LEU A 887 8.09 -12.47 -19.46
CA LEU A 887 8.59 -12.30 -20.84
C LEU A 887 8.23 -13.47 -21.77
N GLN A 888 7.27 -14.32 -21.38
CA GLN A 888 6.94 -15.56 -22.08
C GLN A 888 6.73 -15.40 -23.60
N PRO A 889 5.93 -14.43 -24.11
CA PRO A 889 5.72 -14.29 -25.55
C PRO A 889 7.03 -14.04 -26.30
N TYR A 890 7.92 -13.25 -25.70
CA TYR A 890 9.21 -12.87 -26.28
C TYR A 890 10.22 -14.01 -26.22
N PHE A 891 10.26 -14.78 -25.12
CA PHE A 891 11.08 -16.01 -25.05
C PHE A 891 10.68 -17.02 -26.14
N ARG A 892 9.38 -17.21 -26.37
CA ARG A 892 8.88 -18.09 -27.44
C ARG A 892 9.23 -17.55 -28.83
N SER A 893 9.06 -16.26 -29.06
CA SER A 893 9.46 -15.60 -30.32
C SER A 893 10.95 -15.82 -30.61
N LEU A 894 11.83 -15.59 -29.64
CA LEU A 894 13.27 -15.78 -29.80
C LEU A 894 13.65 -17.24 -30.03
N ALA A 895 12.97 -18.19 -29.35
CA ALA A 895 13.19 -19.62 -29.56
C ALA A 895 12.83 -20.03 -31.00
N LEU A 896 11.70 -19.56 -31.54
CA LEU A 896 11.30 -19.81 -32.93
C LEU A 896 12.29 -19.21 -33.94
N LYS A 897 12.90 -18.07 -33.61
CA LYS A 897 13.93 -17.40 -34.42
C LYS A 897 15.32 -18.04 -34.29
N GLY A 898 15.51 -19.03 -33.42
CA GLY A 898 16.84 -19.60 -33.12
C GLY A 898 17.79 -18.61 -32.43
N ALA A 899 17.26 -17.54 -31.84
CA ALA A 899 18.02 -16.42 -31.27
C ALA A 899 18.18 -16.50 -29.75
N LEU A 900 17.72 -17.59 -29.12
CA LEU A 900 17.80 -17.80 -27.68
C LEU A 900 19.10 -18.53 -27.29
N LYS A 901 19.92 -17.91 -26.44
CA LYS A 901 21.22 -18.47 -26.05
C LYS A 901 21.14 -19.48 -24.88
N ALA A 902 20.19 -19.32 -23.96
CA ALA A 902 20.07 -20.17 -22.76
C ALA A 902 19.32 -21.50 -22.99
N THR A 903 19.36 -22.09 -24.19
CA THR A 903 18.68 -23.37 -24.50
C THR A 903 19.33 -24.58 -23.84
N GLY A 904 20.57 -24.48 -23.36
CA GLY A 904 21.21 -25.53 -22.54
C GLY A 904 20.63 -25.66 -21.13
N ASN A 905 20.09 -24.56 -20.58
CA ASN A 905 19.54 -24.51 -19.22
C ASN A 905 18.29 -25.40 -19.09
N SER A 906 18.31 -26.34 -18.13
CA SER A 906 17.27 -27.35 -17.97
C SER A 906 15.90 -26.76 -17.63
N ARG A 907 15.85 -25.64 -16.89
CA ARG A 907 14.61 -24.93 -16.56
C ARG A 907 14.08 -24.14 -17.75
N THR A 908 14.94 -23.48 -18.54
CA THR A 908 14.53 -22.80 -19.78
C THR A 908 13.92 -23.82 -20.74
N ARG A 909 14.56 -24.98 -20.92
CA ARG A 909 14.01 -26.08 -21.74
C ARG A 909 12.68 -26.58 -21.19
N ALA A 910 12.60 -26.87 -19.89
CA ALA A 910 11.36 -27.31 -19.27
C ALA A 910 10.23 -26.28 -19.47
N PHE A 911 10.52 -24.97 -19.40
CA PHE A 911 9.54 -23.92 -19.67
C PHE A 911 9.09 -23.88 -21.13
N LEU A 912 10.03 -23.91 -22.09
CA LEU A 912 9.72 -23.90 -23.52
C LEU A 912 8.93 -25.14 -23.95
N GLU A 913 9.20 -26.28 -23.31
CA GLU A 913 8.48 -27.55 -23.51
C GLU A 913 7.16 -27.64 -22.73
N GLY A 914 6.80 -26.60 -21.96
CA GLY A 914 5.57 -26.58 -21.14
C GLY A 914 5.61 -27.46 -19.89
N ARG A 915 6.76 -28.06 -19.54
CA ARG A 915 6.99 -28.87 -18.33
C ARG A 915 7.21 -28.03 -17.06
N LEU A 916 7.49 -26.74 -17.19
CA LEU A 916 7.55 -25.78 -16.09
C LEU A 916 6.42 -24.76 -16.25
N SER A 917 5.41 -24.85 -15.39
CA SER A 917 4.35 -23.84 -15.28
C SER A 917 4.73 -22.79 -14.24
N ILE A 918 4.59 -21.52 -14.61
CA ILE A 918 4.93 -20.37 -13.77
C ILE A 918 3.61 -19.73 -13.35
N ASN A 919 3.39 -19.60 -12.03
CA ASN A 919 2.17 -19.05 -11.40
C ASN A 919 0.95 -19.99 -11.25
N GLU A 920 1.08 -21.31 -11.41
CA GLU A 920 0.18 -22.17 -10.64
C GLU A 920 0.70 -22.23 -9.20
N GLU A 921 -0.21 -22.07 -8.22
CA GLU A 921 0.14 -22.19 -6.80
C GLU A 921 0.93 -23.49 -6.60
N ARG A 922 2.24 -23.37 -6.36
CA ARG A 922 3.12 -24.50 -6.03
C ARG A 922 2.67 -25.08 -4.69
N LYS A 923 1.66 -25.95 -4.73
CA LYS A 923 1.29 -26.79 -3.59
C LYS A 923 2.44 -27.77 -3.37
N LYS A 924 3.35 -27.48 -2.44
CA LYS A 924 4.14 -28.53 -1.81
C LYS A 924 3.17 -29.40 -1.00
N LYS A 925 2.69 -30.51 -1.59
CA LYS A 925 1.90 -31.51 -0.88
C LYS A 925 2.85 -32.35 0.00
N ALA A 926 2.67 -32.29 1.31
CA ALA A 926 3.03 -33.41 2.16
C ALA A 926 2.23 -34.66 1.70
N PRO A 927 2.81 -35.88 1.74
CA PRO A 927 2.08 -37.08 1.35
C PRO A 927 0.82 -37.26 2.20
N GLU A 928 -0.32 -37.53 1.56
CA GLU A 928 -1.58 -37.79 2.25
C GLU A 928 -1.54 -39.17 2.95
N PRO A 929 -2.22 -39.33 4.11
CA PRO A 929 -2.30 -40.62 4.80
C PRO A 929 -3.09 -41.63 3.95
N LYS A 930 -2.77 -42.92 4.11
CA LYS A 930 -3.50 -44.02 3.44
C LYS A 930 -4.81 -44.31 4.19
N LEU A 931 -5.87 -43.59 3.84
CA LEU A 931 -7.22 -43.73 4.42
C LEU A 931 -8.24 -44.22 3.38
N PRO A 932 -9.33 -44.89 3.80
CA PRO A 932 -10.47 -45.16 2.93
C PRO A 932 -11.02 -43.87 2.29
N PRO A 933 -11.69 -43.93 1.12
CA PRO A 933 -12.09 -42.72 0.38
C PRO A 933 -12.90 -41.69 1.18
N GLU A 934 -13.83 -42.15 2.01
CA GLU A 934 -14.68 -41.27 2.84
C GLU A 934 -13.88 -40.59 3.96
N GLU A 935 -13.02 -41.34 4.67
CA GLU A 935 -12.13 -40.80 5.68
C GLU A 935 -11.04 -39.90 5.09
N LEU A 936 -10.59 -40.19 3.87
CA LEU A 936 -9.65 -39.33 3.15
C LEU A 936 -10.31 -38.01 2.74
N ALA A 937 -11.57 -38.04 2.32
CA ALA A 937 -12.35 -36.83 2.06
C ALA A 937 -12.53 -36.01 3.34
N LEU A 938 -12.84 -36.69 4.46
CA LEU A 938 -12.98 -36.09 5.78
C LEU A 938 -11.65 -35.47 6.26
N PHE A 939 -10.53 -36.18 6.10
CA PHE A 939 -9.18 -35.70 6.38
C PHE A 939 -8.82 -34.44 5.56
N ARG A 940 -9.10 -34.45 4.25
CA ARG A 940 -8.83 -33.30 3.36
C ARG A 940 -9.65 -32.08 3.75
N HIS A 941 -10.92 -32.29 4.11
CA HIS A 941 -11.77 -31.23 4.62
C HIS A 941 -11.25 -30.72 5.96
N GLY A 942 -10.84 -31.62 6.86
CA GLY A 942 -10.27 -31.27 8.15
C GLY A 942 -8.99 -30.46 8.05
N LYS A 943 -8.15 -30.74 7.06
CA LYS A 943 -6.96 -29.95 6.76
C LYS A 943 -7.31 -28.51 6.41
N GLU A 944 -8.37 -28.34 5.62
CA GLU A 944 -8.86 -27.02 5.25
C GLU A 944 -9.42 -26.30 6.48
N VAL A 945 -10.29 -26.95 7.26
CA VAL A 945 -10.84 -26.42 8.52
C VAL A 945 -9.72 -26.04 9.50
N TYR A 946 -8.70 -26.89 9.67
CA TYR A 946 -7.55 -26.63 10.53
C TYR A 946 -6.83 -25.35 10.13
N ALA A 947 -6.63 -25.15 8.83
CA ALA A 947 -5.89 -24.05 8.25
C ALA A 947 -6.70 -22.75 8.13
N ARG A 948 -7.99 -22.76 8.47
CA ARG A 948 -8.78 -21.54 8.55
C ARG A 948 -8.20 -20.62 9.61
N GLU A 949 -8.11 -19.34 9.28
CA GLU A 949 -7.72 -18.31 10.23
C GLU A 949 -8.67 -18.35 11.46
N ALA A 950 -8.10 -18.13 12.65
CA ALA A 950 -8.77 -18.24 13.96
C ALA A 950 -9.34 -19.62 14.32
N HIS A 951 -8.98 -20.66 13.57
CA HIS A 951 -9.22 -22.05 13.96
C HIS A 951 -7.95 -22.64 14.58
N CYS A 952 -7.79 -23.95 14.49
CA CYS A 952 -6.73 -24.70 15.16
C CYS A 952 -5.31 -24.21 14.80
N VAL A 953 -5.05 -23.82 13.54
CA VAL A 953 -3.71 -23.37 13.10
C VAL A 953 -3.24 -22.11 13.83
N THR A 954 -4.16 -21.24 14.27
CA THR A 954 -3.81 -19.98 14.93
C THR A 954 -3.08 -20.20 16.25
N CYS A 955 -3.46 -21.25 16.99
CA CYS A 955 -2.84 -21.60 18.27
C CYS A 955 -1.77 -22.67 18.10
N HIS A 956 -2.03 -23.70 17.29
CA HIS A 956 -1.19 -24.89 17.23
C HIS A 956 -0.13 -24.86 16.11
N GLY A 957 -0.17 -23.85 15.23
CA GLY A 957 0.76 -23.70 14.12
C GLY A 957 0.54 -24.70 12.98
N GLU A 958 1.17 -24.48 11.83
CA GLU A 958 1.05 -25.36 10.66
C GLU A 958 1.68 -26.75 10.88
N ASP A 959 2.62 -26.87 11.82
CA ASP A 959 3.29 -28.12 12.15
C ASP A 959 2.70 -28.81 13.40
N GLY A 960 1.64 -28.23 13.98
CA GLY A 960 0.95 -28.76 15.15
C GLY A 960 1.78 -28.74 16.41
N LYS A 961 2.93 -28.05 16.46
CA LYS A 961 3.79 -28.02 17.65
C LYS A 961 3.34 -27.01 18.71
N GLY A 962 2.35 -26.17 18.38
CA GLY A 962 1.95 -25.09 19.27
C GLY A 962 3.09 -24.09 19.50
N THR A 963 3.04 -23.43 20.64
CA THR A 963 4.01 -22.42 21.06
C THR A 963 4.36 -22.64 22.52
N ASP A 964 5.11 -21.71 23.10
CA ASP A 964 5.38 -21.76 24.54
C ASP A 964 4.14 -21.58 25.42
N ILE A 965 3.04 -21.06 24.86
CA ILE A 965 1.78 -20.86 25.57
C ILE A 965 0.61 -21.64 24.96
N TYR A 966 0.79 -22.29 23.81
CA TYR A 966 -0.23 -23.18 23.24
C TYR A 966 0.29 -24.62 23.18
N PRO A 967 -0.45 -25.60 23.71
CA PRO A 967 0.01 -26.98 23.78
C PRO A 967 0.22 -27.57 22.38
N PRO A 968 1.20 -28.47 22.20
CA PRO A 968 1.35 -29.17 20.93
C PRO A 968 0.20 -30.14 20.67
N LEU A 969 -0.19 -30.25 19.40
CA LEU A 969 -1.03 -31.32 18.86
C LEU A 969 -0.24 -32.52 18.33
N THR A 970 1.09 -32.49 18.45
CA THR A 970 1.95 -33.65 18.19
C THR A 970 1.64 -34.80 19.16
N PRO A 971 2.14 -36.02 18.91
CA PRO A 971 1.81 -37.22 19.69
C PRO A 971 1.82 -37.06 21.23
N ASN A 972 0.63 -37.00 21.84
CA ASN A 972 0.46 -36.95 23.29
C ASN A 972 -0.90 -37.56 23.72
N ALA A 973 -1.09 -37.77 25.02
CA ALA A 973 -2.26 -38.47 25.58
C ALA A 973 -3.58 -37.69 25.47
N TRP A 974 -3.54 -36.35 25.41
CA TRP A 974 -4.72 -35.51 25.21
C TRP A 974 -5.27 -35.64 23.79
N VAL A 975 -4.39 -35.75 22.80
CA VAL A 975 -4.74 -35.86 21.38
C VAL A 975 -5.02 -37.29 20.95
N ARG A 976 -4.29 -38.28 21.52
CA ARG A 976 -4.36 -39.69 21.11
C ARG A 976 -5.24 -40.57 21.99
N GLY A 977 -5.67 -40.09 23.15
CA GLY A 977 -6.50 -40.84 24.09
C GLY A 977 -7.97 -40.88 23.66
N ASP A 978 -8.86 -40.69 24.62
CA ASP A 978 -10.31 -40.83 24.43
C ASP A 978 -10.89 -39.87 23.37
N ASP A 979 -11.78 -40.40 22.53
CA ASP A 979 -12.41 -39.64 21.44
C ASP A 979 -13.44 -38.63 21.95
N GLU A 980 -14.26 -39.00 22.94
CA GLU A 980 -15.28 -38.10 23.50
C GLU A 980 -14.62 -36.96 24.27
N ARG A 981 -13.52 -37.20 25.00
CA ARG A 981 -12.72 -36.13 25.62
C ARG A 981 -12.27 -35.11 24.59
N LEU A 982 -11.69 -35.56 23.48
CA LEU A 982 -11.19 -34.65 22.46
C LEU A 982 -12.33 -33.86 21.79
N ILE A 983 -13.47 -34.50 21.55
CA ILE A 983 -14.67 -33.84 21.00
C ILE A 983 -15.24 -32.82 21.99
N LYS A 984 -15.36 -33.16 23.28
CA LYS A 984 -15.84 -32.27 24.34
C LYS A 984 -14.96 -31.03 24.49
N ILE A 985 -13.63 -31.21 24.48
CA ILE A 985 -12.66 -30.10 24.50
C ILE A 985 -12.84 -29.19 23.29
N ALA A 986 -12.97 -29.77 22.09
CA ALA A 986 -13.12 -28.98 20.87
C ALA A 986 -14.46 -28.24 20.81
N LEU A 987 -15.56 -28.86 21.27
CA LEU A 987 -16.88 -28.23 21.32
C LEU A 987 -16.93 -27.10 22.34
N LYS A 988 -16.64 -27.41 23.61
CA LYS A 988 -16.93 -26.52 24.75
C LYS A 988 -15.72 -25.76 25.28
N GLY A 989 -14.53 -26.04 24.74
CA GLY A 989 -13.27 -25.48 25.22
C GLY A 989 -12.80 -26.12 26.53
N LEU A 990 -11.64 -25.70 27.01
CA LEU A 990 -11.01 -26.23 28.22
C LEU A 990 -10.34 -25.12 29.03
N TRP A 991 -10.57 -25.13 30.34
CA TRP A 991 -10.01 -24.20 31.30
C TRP A 991 -9.32 -24.92 32.46
N GLY A 992 -8.10 -24.50 32.79
CA GLY A 992 -7.30 -25.02 33.90
C GLY A 992 -5.91 -25.49 33.46
N PRO A 993 -5.03 -25.81 34.42
CA PRO A 993 -3.67 -26.24 34.14
C PRO A 993 -3.66 -27.63 33.46
N ILE A 994 -3.14 -27.71 32.24
CA ILE A 994 -2.90 -28.98 31.55
C ILE A 994 -1.41 -29.27 31.45
N ASN A 995 -1.05 -30.55 31.60
CA ASN A 995 0.32 -31.02 31.37
C ASN A 995 0.39 -31.73 30.02
N VAL A 996 1.21 -31.19 29.10
CA VAL A 996 1.44 -31.75 27.77
C VAL A 996 2.94 -31.76 27.50
N ALA A 997 3.51 -32.95 27.26
CA ALA A 997 4.94 -33.14 26.96
C ALA A 997 5.88 -32.45 27.96
N ASP A 998 5.71 -32.75 29.24
CA ASP A 998 6.51 -32.24 30.37
C ASP A 998 6.44 -30.71 30.59
N LYS A 999 5.45 -30.05 29.96
CA LYS A 999 5.17 -28.62 30.15
C LYS A 999 3.75 -28.41 30.64
N THR A 1000 3.60 -27.50 31.60
CA THR A 1000 2.31 -27.05 32.13
C THR A 1000 1.83 -25.81 31.37
N TYR A 1001 0.60 -25.87 30.89
CA TYR A 1001 -0.11 -24.76 30.25
C TYR A 1001 -1.26 -24.36 31.17
N ASP A 1002 -1.11 -23.22 31.84
CA ASP A 1002 -2.01 -22.80 32.90
C ASP A 1002 -2.57 -21.40 32.63
N PRO A 1003 -3.89 -21.28 32.39
CA PRO A 1003 -4.53 -19.98 32.23
C PRO A 1003 -4.37 -19.02 33.40
N GLY A 1004 -4.09 -19.51 34.61
CA GLY A 1004 -3.72 -18.69 35.75
C GLY A 1004 -2.39 -17.92 35.58
N ASN A 1005 -1.55 -18.33 34.63
CA ASN A 1005 -0.21 -17.79 34.38
C ASN A 1005 -0.09 -17.10 33.01
N GLY A 1006 -1.20 -16.57 32.48
CA GLY A 1006 -1.21 -15.81 31.22
C GLY A 1006 -1.25 -16.67 29.95
N VAL A 1007 -1.48 -17.97 30.07
CA VAL A 1007 -1.76 -18.86 28.92
C VAL A 1007 -3.23 -18.72 28.51
N PRO A 1008 -3.57 -18.53 27.22
CA PRO A 1008 -4.96 -18.50 26.82
C PRO A 1008 -5.63 -19.89 27.00
N PRO A 1009 -6.89 -19.96 27.47
CA PRO A 1009 -7.63 -21.22 27.55
C PRO A 1009 -7.94 -21.78 26.15
N MET A 1010 -8.33 -23.06 26.06
CA MET A 1010 -8.73 -23.63 24.78
C MET A 1010 -10.13 -23.13 24.40
N THR A 1011 -10.23 -22.46 23.25
CA THR A 1011 -11.47 -21.90 22.71
C THR A 1011 -12.48 -23.00 22.36
N ALA A 1012 -13.75 -22.70 22.62
CA ALA A 1012 -14.90 -23.51 22.20
C ALA A 1012 -15.21 -23.28 20.71
N PHE A 1013 -15.31 -24.36 19.92
CA PHE A 1013 -15.65 -24.31 18.50
C PHE A 1013 -17.10 -24.69 18.19
N GLU A 1014 -17.94 -24.93 19.21
CA GLU A 1014 -19.33 -25.36 19.05
C GLU A 1014 -20.14 -24.50 18.07
N HIS A 1015 -20.00 -23.17 18.12
CA HIS A 1015 -20.74 -22.25 17.25
C HIS A 1015 -20.03 -21.94 15.92
N LEU A 1016 -18.81 -22.43 15.76
CA LEU A 1016 -17.99 -22.16 14.58
C LEU A 1016 -17.97 -23.32 13.60
N LEU A 1017 -18.10 -24.55 14.10
CA LEU A 1017 -18.00 -25.77 13.32
C LEU A 1017 -19.25 -26.61 13.48
N ASP A 1018 -19.83 -27.01 12.35
CA ASP A 1018 -20.85 -28.06 12.34
C ASP A 1018 -20.24 -29.44 12.70
N ASP A 1019 -21.08 -30.45 12.88
CA ASP A 1019 -20.64 -31.79 13.29
C ASP A 1019 -19.66 -32.43 12.31
N ARG A 1020 -19.85 -32.16 11.01
CA ARG A 1020 -19.00 -32.70 9.95
C ARG A 1020 -17.65 -31.99 9.94
N GLU A 1021 -17.63 -30.67 10.09
CA GLU A 1021 -16.41 -29.88 10.12
C GLU A 1021 -15.57 -30.16 11.37
N LEU A 1022 -16.21 -30.33 12.54
CA LEU A 1022 -15.52 -30.70 13.76
C LEU A 1022 -14.92 -32.12 13.67
N ALA A 1023 -15.71 -33.09 13.19
CA ALA A 1023 -15.21 -34.44 12.93
C ALA A 1023 -14.06 -34.44 11.92
N ALA A 1024 -14.16 -33.59 10.90
CA ALA A 1024 -13.12 -33.41 9.89
C ALA A 1024 -11.82 -32.90 10.51
N VAL A 1025 -11.86 -31.79 11.25
CA VAL A 1025 -10.63 -31.19 11.82
C VAL A 1025 -9.97 -32.11 12.83
N LEU A 1026 -10.75 -32.82 13.66
CA LEU A 1026 -10.22 -33.80 14.60
C LEU A 1026 -9.62 -35.02 13.88
N THR A 1027 -10.25 -35.49 12.80
CA THR A 1027 -9.66 -36.52 11.92
C THR A 1027 -8.34 -36.05 11.32
N TYR A 1028 -8.26 -34.79 10.87
CA TYR A 1028 -7.01 -34.23 10.36
C TYR A 1028 -5.92 -34.22 11.43
N VAL A 1029 -6.23 -33.80 12.67
CA VAL A 1029 -5.30 -33.80 13.80
C VAL A 1029 -4.82 -35.22 14.14
N ARG A 1030 -5.73 -36.22 14.15
CA ARG A 1030 -5.43 -37.64 14.45
C ARG A 1030 -4.49 -38.31 13.44
N HIS A 1031 -4.40 -37.78 12.22
CA HIS A 1031 -3.56 -38.30 11.13
C HIS A 1031 -2.42 -37.36 10.71
N SER A 1032 -2.25 -36.23 11.39
CA SER A 1032 -1.22 -35.22 11.09
C SER A 1032 -0.21 -35.09 12.22
N PHE A 1033 0.86 -34.32 12.00
CA PHE A 1033 1.85 -33.97 13.03
C PHE A 1033 2.58 -35.16 13.68
N GLY A 1034 2.59 -36.31 13.02
CA GLY A 1034 3.13 -37.57 13.55
C GLY A 1034 2.10 -38.41 14.31
N ASN A 1035 0.85 -37.99 14.40
CA ASN A 1035 -0.25 -38.79 14.95
C ASN A 1035 -0.63 -39.97 14.06
N LYS A 1036 -1.06 -41.05 14.73
CA LYS A 1036 -1.64 -42.25 14.13
C LYS A 1036 -2.77 -42.69 15.04
N GLY A 1037 -3.99 -42.26 14.75
CA GLY A 1037 -5.19 -42.62 15.51
C GLY A 1037 -6.35 -42.96 14.58
N PRO A 1038 -7.48 -43.45 15.13
CA PRO A 1038 -8.71 -43.59 14.35
C PRO A 1038 -9.24 -42.21 13.92
N SER A 1039 -9.96 -42.20 12.80
CA SER A 1039 -10.69 -41.01 12.34
C SER A 1039 -11.92 -40.76 13.23
N ILE A 1040 -12.23 -39.50 13.50
CA ILE A 1040 -13.44 -39.09 14.23
C ILE A 1040 -14.57 -38.91 13.23
N LYS A 1041 -15.70 -39.56 13.46
CA LYS A 1041 -16.85 -39.53 12.54
C LYS A 1041 -17.87 -38.46 12.94
N PRO A 1042 -18.60 -37.86 11.98
CA PRO A 1042 -19.64 -36.87 12.27
C PRO A 1042 -20.68 -37.35 13.29
N GLU A 1043 -21.07 -38.62 13.25
CA GLU A 1043 -22.07 -39.19 14.17
C GLU A 1043 -21.57 -39.24 15.63
N GLN A 1044 -20.25 -39.36 15.83
CA GLN A 1044 -19.66 -39.27 17.17
C GLN A 1044 -19.74 -37.84 17.71
N VAL A 1045 -19.51 -36.84 16.85
CA VAL A 1045 -19.64 -35.43 17.23
C VAL A 1045 -21.08 -35.06 17.52
N GLU A 1046 -22.02 -35.47 16.66
CA GLU A 1046 -23.45 -35.23 16.84
C GLU A 1046 -23.93 -35.78 18.19
N LYS A 1047 -23.55 -37.02 18.52
CA LYS A 1047 -23.86 -37.65 19.81
C LYS A 1047 -23.32 -36.82 20.99
N VAL A 1048 -22.03 -36.48 20.99
CA VAL A 1048 -21.40 -35.72 22.09
C VAL A 1048 -21.97 -34.31 22.19
N ARG A 1049 -22.30 -33.66 21.07
CA ARG A 1049 -22.94 -32.34 21.06
C ARG A 1049 -24.32 -32.40 21.70
N ALA A 1050 -25.12 -33.43 21.38
CA ALA A 1050 -26.42 -33.62 22.00
C ALA A 1050 -26.32 -33.87 23.52
N GLU A 1051 -25.33 -34.65 23.95
CA GLU A 1051 -25.07 -34.95 25.37
C GLU A 1051 -24.57 -33.73 26.15
N THR A 1052 -23.91 -32.77 25.49
CA THR A 1052 -23.31 -31.59 26.13
C THR A 1052 -24.07 -30.28 25.87
N LYS A 1053 -25.25 -30.34 25.25
CA LYS A 1053 -26.05 -29.16 24.87
C LYS A 1053 -26.33 -28.19 26.02
N ASP A 1054 -26.50 -28.71 27.24
CA ASP A 1054 -26.86 -27.93 28.41
C ASP A 1054 -25.63 -27.32 29.11
N LYS A 1055 -24.41 -27.69 28.68
CA LYS A 1055 -23.16 -27.11 29.18
C LYS A 1055 -22.83 -25.82 28.42
N GLN A 1056 -22.86 -24.68 29.14
CA GLN A 1056 -22.64 -23.33 28.60
C GLN A 1056 -21.27 -22.74 28.96
N SER A 1057 -20.45 -23.47 29.71
CA SER A 1057 -19.13 -23.04 30.21
C SER A 1057 -18.03 -24.00 29.77
N TYR A 1058 -16.77 -23.57 29.88
CA TYR A 1058 -15.59 -24.41 29.64
C TYR A 1058 -15.65 -25.69 30.47
N TYR A 1059 -15.09 -26.79 29.95
CA TYR A 1059 -14.71 -27.91 30.80
C TYR A 1059 -13.57 -27.49 31.73
N LEU A 1060 -13.65 -27.88 33.00
CA LEU A 1060 -12.48 -27.84 33.88
C LEU A 1060 -11.58 -29.06 33.60
N VAL A 1061 -10.26 -28.89 33.75
CA VAL A 1061 -9.31 -29.99 33.55
C VAL A 1061 -9.60 -31.16 34.49
N GLU A 1062 -9.95 -30.91 35.75
CA GLU A 1062 -10.29 -31.94 36.72
C GLU A 1062 -11.60 -32.66 36.35
N GLU A 1063 -12.63 -31.89 35.97
CA GLU A 1063 -13.94 -32.40 35.53
C GLU A 1063 -13.79 -33.35 34.35
N ILE A 1064 -13.04 -32.95 33.32
CA ILE A 1064 -12.92 -33.77 32.11
C ILE A 1064 -12.03 -35.01 32.31
N LEU A 1065 -11.08 -34.96 33.26
CA LEU A 1065 -10.25 -36.11 33.61
C LEU A 1065 -10.95 -37.10 34.53
N GLU A 1066 -11.92 -36.65 35.33
CA GLU A 1066 -12.80 -37.54 36.09
C GLU A 1066 -13.74 -38.31 35.15
N GLU A 1067 -14.35 -37.62 34.17
CA GLU A 1067 -15.19 -38.26 33.16
C GLU A 1067 -14.39 -39.18 32.22
N HIS A 1068 -13.22 -38.71 31.79
CA HIS A 1068 -12.39 -39.34 30.76
C HIS A 1068 -10.91 -39.34 31.17
N PRO A 1069 -10.48 -40.29 32.02
CA PRO A 1069 -9.12 -40.30 32.56
C PRO A 1069 -8.04 -40.48 31.47
N ILE A 1070 -6.87 -39.90 31.72
CA ILE A 1070 -5.67 -40.20 30.94
C ILE A 1070 -4.98 -41.41 31.59
N PRO A 1071 -4.80 -42.53 30.86
CA PRO A 1071 -4.20 -43.74 31.39
C PRO A 1071 -2.71 -43.62 31.69
#